data_AF-A0AAD9D883-F1
#
_entry.id   AF-A0AAD9D883-F1
#
_cell.length_a   1.000
_cell.length_b   1.000
_cell.length_c   1.000
_cell.angle_alpha   90.00
_cell.angle_beta   90.00
_cell.angle_gamma   90.00
#
_symmetry.space_group_name_H-M   'P 1'
#
loop_
_entity.id
_entity.type
_entity.pdbx_description
1 polymer ?
#
loop_
_entity_poly.entity_id
_entity_poly.type
_entity_poly.pdbx_seq_one_letter_code
_entity_poly.pdbx_strand_id
1 'polypeptide(L)'
;MKADSLNPILLNEPLLPSFASLRERNLRTLYGDTKISEYINNDKSPKGSVDEKIRPLVNLINLHPEFVTLSSCSGRVAMFDPAGSCCDDHQLEDSKKAEDESDVDTPTQQPKEVKGTEISGKGRGKWIFVTHDILPDLGEQIIESLKQARTQRLSLQTTMMDTNDNNSPITFKHEPPLLHIAASSLAAGKKLLHLVKSACAMRESGLVVTDQRVTVEIRTTGTLLCLPLMVQSDTSLQPNEVYLMALADMANKRMEQNGVLLEKLFYTIQNELFDTSSKTEFHVSFESLPSLNLWKCASVAIPSKSQGGETSDDVEILAFGGQGVGPIIDECSNTTTKAPSCRRWDAIFRLSRENGAWAKSWKRLSIATEEHSETVTLQTSAGSFEVNRKTLLGTREGHTACVLPSISSSSSKDDGVAIFGGRTGGPTSPSNDLFLFKLQDDDKGVIGTPVDVRGSPPVPRFGHSMNALASMQSDDIIIPLAVVSGGCSGKSALSCIHILSRSLDSDTGKTYFLWEHIADMPHPRCYHSATVLQINQGEDELFVFGGMSEPDDPFSSIEKFVYKLPIQRECSVPSKEIIISEEFNIPESIGAAACSFYMLPDKTGMMLLSGGVQNGDSGCASNDEAPLHIIKWKVNSNGATLRPERARYSVTGCKGELDLGSLVHHNMLNLQCSRGSISAAFVGGGVPSFSFGQSFARSFAVSITSASAINNREGKTSKTNTARQGSQTTVGPKSKQTQNNRNVTDVVYVAPKDAKSARLELEKLGYFDSRYKLVKVEVDENEGDKKIVIGLPITQHCSSLSLSEGKEGLSQRLQSLVIGWGEEMAPFSSSQMSKMANKAS
;
A
#
# COMPACT_ATOMS: atom_id res chain seq x y z
N MET A 1 -1.45 20.57 8.85
CA MET A 1 -1.41 20.14 10.27
C MET A 1 -2.24 21.09 11.14
N LYS A 2 -3.39 20.67 11.68
CA LYS A 2 -4.10 21.40 12.76
C LYS A 2 -4.33 20.43 13.92
N ALA A 3 -4.11 20.90 15.14
CA ALA A 3 -4.06 20.07 16.34
C ALA A 3 -5.24 20.36 17.28
N ASP A 4 -6.42 20.58 16.72
CA ASP A 4 -7.61 20.86 17.51
C ASP A 4 -8.44 19.58 17.68
N SER A 5 -8.82 19.27 18.93
CA SER A 5 -9.68 18.13 19.37
C SER A 5 -9.07 16.71 19.35
N LEU A 6 -7.82 16.54 19.82
CA LEU A 6 -7.22 15.22 20.03
C LEU A 6 -7.20 14.82 21.51
N ASN A 7 -7.60 13.59 21.83
CA ASN A 7 -7.55 13.04 23.19
C ASN A 7 -6.23 12.28 23.39
N PRO A 8 -5.41 12.56 24.42
CA PRO A 8 -4.15 11.86 24.63
C PRO A 8 -4.32 10.47 25.24
N ILE A 9 -3.48 9.51 24.84
CA ILE A 9 -3.44 8.14 25.40
C ILE A 9 -2.43 8.11 26.57
N LEU A 10 -2.94 8.10 27.80
CA LEU A 10 -2.11 8.10 29.01
C LEU A 10 -1.60 6.71 29.39
N LEU A 11 -0.35 6.63 29.83
CA LEU A 11 0.27 5.38 30.28
C LEU A 11 -0.10 4.96 31.71
N ASN A 12 -0.84 5.79 32.47
CA ASN A 12 -1.22 5.54 33.87
C ASN A 12 -0.02 5.21 34.80
N GLU A 13 1.14 5.80 34.54
CA GLU A 13 2.37 5.62 35.33
C GLU A 13 2.60 6.81 36.28
N PRO A 14 3.34 6.64 37.39
CA PRO A 14 3.65 7.72 38.30
C PRO A 14 4.53 8.78 37.61
N LEU A 15 4.08 10.03 37.70
CA LEU A 15 4.75 11.19 37.12
C LEU A 15 5.98 11.57 37.97
N LEU A 16 7.05 11.99 37.30
CA LEU A 16 8.19 12.61 37.96
C LEU A 16 7.74 13.91 38.68
N PRO A 17 8.04 14.10 39.98
CA PRO A 17 7.56 15.27 40.74
C PRO A 17 7.97 16.62 40.12
N SER A 18 9.14 16.66 39.49
CA SER A 18 9.69 17.83 38.80
C SER A 18 8.99 18.16 37.48
N PHE A 19 8.31 17.19 36.85
CA PHE A 19 7.80 17.33 35.49
C PHE A 19 6.70 18.38 35.37
N ALA A 20 5.79 18.46 36.34
CA ALA A 20 4.69 19.43 36.31
C ALA A 20 5.21 20.88 36.22
N SER A 21 6.14 21.25 37.09
CA SER A 21 6.76 22.58 37.09
C SER A 21 7.60 22.86 35.83
N LEU A 22 8.25 21.84 35.27
CA LEU A 22 9.00 21.95 34.03
C LEU A 22 8.06 22.19 32.85
N ARG A 23 6.95 21.44 32.78
CA ARG A 23 5.93 21.57 31.73
C ARG A 23 5.30 22.95 31.76
N GLU A 24 4.82 23.39 32.91
CA GLU A 24 4.21 24.71 33.09
C GLU A 24 5.15 25.83 32.62
N ARG A 25 6.42 25.81 33.06
CA ARG A 25 7.41 26.82 32.68
C ARG A 25 7.68 26.88 31.17
N ASN A 26 7.81 25.72 30.50
CA ASN A 26 8.09 25.68 29.07
C ASN A 26 6.87 26.05 28.24
N LEU A 27 5.67 25.58 28.61
CA LEU A 27 4.43 26.00 27.94
C LEU A 27 4.22 27.50 28.08
N ARG A 28 4.43 28.08 29.27
CA ARG A 28 4.33 29.53 29.48
C ARG A 28 5.35 30.33 28.68
N THR A 29 6.55 29.77 28.45
CA THR A 29 7.57 30.40 27.59
C THR A 29 7.10 30.47 26.14
N LEU A 30 6.49 29.39 25.62
CA LEU A 30 6.07 29.31 24.21
C LEU A 30 4.73 30.00 23.94
N TYR A 31 3.75 29.85 24.84
CA TYR A 31 2.35 30.23 24.62
C TYR A 31 1.83 31.29 25.60
N GLY A 32 2.59 31.70 26.61
CA GLY A 32 2.07 32.59 27.65
C GLY A 32 0.97 31.94 28.49
N ASP A 33 -0.06 32.73 28.84
CA ASP A 33 -1.23 32.28 29.62
C ASP A 33 -2.43 31.90 28.70
N THR A 34 -2.24 31.89 27.37
CA THR A 34 -3.27 31.58 26.35
C THR A 34 -3.19 30.12 25.86
N LYS A 35 -4.13 29.72 24.99
CA LYS A 35 -4.26 28.34 24.47
C LYS A 35 -3.02 27.91 23.65
N ILE A 36 -2.73 26.60 23.58
CA ILE A 36 -1.56 25.94 22.92
C ILE A 36 -1.41 26.21 21.39
N SER A 37 -2.15 27.16 20.82
CA SER A 37 -2.11 27.56 19.41
C SER A 37 -1.55 28.96 19.16
N GLU A 38 -1.37 29.78 20.20
CA GLU A 38 -0.94 31.19 20.07
C GLU A 38 0.47 31.37 20.65
N TYR A 39 1.48 31.48 19.78
CA TYR A 39 2.85 31.76 20.21
C TYR A 39 3.01 33.23 20.60
N ILE A 40 3.66 33.50 21.74
CA ILE A 40 3.90 34.87 22.22
C ILE A 40 5.26 35.46 21.77
N ASN A 41 5.93 34.84 20.78
CA ASN A 41 7.24 35.24 20.26
C ASN A 41 8.27 35.57 21.36
N ASN A 42 8.28 34.75 22.41
CA ASN A 42 9.19 34.86 23.56
C ASN A 42 10.12 33.63 23.64
N ASP A 43 10.48 33.09 22.47
CA ASP A 43 11.35 31.93 22.38
C ASP A 43 12.79 32.34 22.76
N LYS A 44 13.47 31.50 23.54
CA LYS A 44 14.80 31.79 24.09
C LYS A 44 15.95 31.47 23.14
N SER A 45 15.65 30.99 21.92
CA SER A 45 16.68 30.81 20.90
C SER A 45 17.19 32.17 20.40
N PRO A 46 18.38 32.22 19.78
CA PRO A 46 18.88 33.44 19.16
C PRO A 46 17.95 34.06 18.11
N LYS A 47 17.04 33.25 17.51
CA LYS A 47 16.04 33.70 16.54
C LYS A 47 14.86 34.43 17.20
N GLY A 48 14.67 34.31 18.51
CA GLY A 48 13.56 34.91 19.26
C GLY A 48 12.18 34.31 18.96
N SER A 49 12.09 33.35 18.03
CA SER A 49 10.86 32.69 17.63
C SER A 49 11.09 31.23 17.25
N VAL A 50 10.06 30.39 17.44
CA VAL A 50 10.07 28.99 16.99
C VAL A 50 9.97 28.93 15.47
N ASP A 51 10.78 28.08 14.86
CA ASP A 51 10.76 27.82 13.42
C ASP A 51 9.37 27.42 12.92
N GLU A 52 8.85 28.12 11.91
CA GLU A 52 7.47 27.94 11.44
C GLU A 52 7.16 26.51 11.03
N LYS A 53 8.12 25.85 10.35
CA LYS A 53 8.00 24.48 9.84
C LYS A 53 7.80 23.43 10.94
N ILE A 54 8.34 23.64 12.14
CA ILE A 54 8.23 22.67 13.24
C ILE A 54 7.10 23.01 14.23
N ARG A 55 6.51 24.21 14.17
CA ARG A 55 5.43 24.65 15.07
C ARG A 55 4.29 23.64 15.20
N PRO A 56 3.77 23.01 14.13
CA PRO A 56 2.67 22.07 14.31
C PRO A 56 3.06 20.82 15.09
N LEU A 57 4.28 20.31 14.88
CA LEU A 57 4.82 19.17 15.62
C LEU A 57 5.04 19.53 17.09
N VAL A 58 5.59 20.72 17.36
CA VAL A 58 5.75 21.26 18.71
C VAL A 58 4.40 21.36 19.42
N ASN A 59 3.38 21.90 18.76
CA ASN A 59 2.03 22.01 19.29
C ASN A 59 1.42 20.63 19.59
N LEU A 60 1.52 19.69 18.65
CA LEU A 60 1.05 18.32 18.84
C LEU A 60 1.69 17.65 20.05
N ILE A 61 3.01 17.72 20.18
CA ILE A 61 3.71 17.14 21.33
C ILE A 61 3.26 17.81 22.64
N ASN A 62 3.16 19.14 22.65
CA ASN A 62 2.77 19.91 23.84
C ASN A 62 1.31 19.71 24.24
N LEU A 63 0.43 19.30 23.33
CA LEU A 63 -0.95 18.91 23.67
C LEU A 63 -0.99 17.63 24.52
N HIS A 64 0.00 16.75 24.40
CA HIS A 64 0.06 15.55 25.23
C HIS A 64 0.49 15.91 26.66
N PRO A 65 -0.25 15.50 27.72
CA PRO A 65 0.06 15.88 29.09
C PRO A 65 1.34 15.22 29.62
N GLU A 66 1.77 14.09 29.03
CA GLU A 66 3.00 13.39 29.42
C GLU A 66 4.28 13.90 28.73
N PHE A 67 4.21 14.88 27.83
CA PHE A 67 5.37 15.38 27.11
C PHE A 67 5.41 16.90 27.09
N VAL A 68 6.60 17.50 27.14
CA VAL A 68 6.77 18.93 26.85
C VAL A 68 8.03 19.13 26.02
N THR A 69 7.91 19.92 24.96
CA THR A 69 9.05 20.30 24.11
C THR A 69 9.97 21.26 24.85
N LEU A 70 11.25 21.23 24.45
CA LEU A 70 12.33 22.03 25.00
C LEU A 70 13.03 22.70 23.79
N SER A 71 14.35 22.89 23.83
CA SER A 71 15.10 23.37 22.67
C SER A 71 14.91 22.45 21.46
N SER A 72 14.23 22.97 20.43
CA SER A 72 13.86 22.24 19.22
C SER A 72 14.04 23.13 17.98
N CYS A 73 14.41 22.54 16.84
CA CYS A 73 14.74 23.24 15.59
C CYS A 73 14.28 22.41 14.38
N SER A 74 13.82 23.06 13.31
CA SER A 74 13.39 22.39 12.06
C SER A 74 14.54 21.90 11.16
N GLY A 75 15.78 22.07 11.59
CA GLY A 75 16.97 21.93 10.75
C GLY A 75 17.41 23.28 10.17
N ARG A 76 18.67 23.37 9.75
CA ARG A 76 19.29 24.62 9.29
C ARG A 76 20.44 24.40 8.32
N VAL A 77 20.73 25.41 7.52
CA VAL A 77 22.00 25.57 6.80
C VAL A 77 22.80 26.67 7.49
N ALA A 78 24.09 26.43 7.74
CA ALA A 78 24.93 27.39 8.45
C ALA A 78 26.40 27.31 8.03
N MET A 79 27.10 28.44 8.19
CA MET A 79 28.55 28.51 8.06
C MET A 79 29.18 29.07 9.33
N PHE A 80 30.23 28.41 9.79
CA PHE A 80 30.94 28.74 11.03
C PHE A 80 32.41 29.04 10.75
N ASP A 81 32.88 30.21 11.17
CA ASP A 81 34.27 30.62 11.09
C ASP A 81 34.94 30.48 12.49
N PRO A 82 35.86 29.51 12.70
CA PRO A 82 36.57 29.35 13.97
C PRO A 82 37.56 30.48 14.28
N ALA A 83 38.01 31.24 13.27
CA ALA A 83 38.97 32.34 13.40
C ALA A 83 38.29 33.70 13.68
N GLY A 84 36.96 33.79 13.60
CA GLY A 84 36.23 35.03 13.89
C GLY A 84 36.25 35.39 15.38
N SER A 85 36.78 36.57 15.72
CA SER A 85 36.65 37.13 17.07
C SER A 85 35.22 37.60 17.34
N CYS A 86 34.70 37.32 18.54
CA CYS A 86 33.41 37.81 19.02
C CYS A 86 33.51 39.31 19.33
N CYS A 87 33.58 40.16 18.32
CA CYS A 87 33.29 41.58 18.48
C CYS A 87 31.79 41.75 18.18
N ASP A 88 31.02 41.98 19.24
CA ASP A 88 29.61 42.33 19.20
C ASP A 88 29.42 43.58 18.34
N ASP A 89 28.77 43.43 17.20
CA ASP A 89 28.34 44.55 16.35
C ASP A 89 27.10 44.12 15.57
N HIS A 90 25.98 43.92 16.29
CA HIS A 90 24.58 43.96 15.81
C HIS A 90 23.63 43.88 17.03
N GLN A 91 23.77 44.84 17.96
CA GLN A 91 22.68 45.28 18.84
C GLN A 91 22.58 46.80 18.71
N LEU A 92 22.11 47.28 17.56
CA LEU A 92 21.59 48.63 17.42
C LEU A 92 20.30 48.52 16.61
N GLU A 93 19.26 49.18 17.14
CA GLU A 93 17.86 49.19 16.68
C GLU A 93 16.96 48.07 17.23
N ASP A 94 16.75 48.08 18.55
CA ASP A 94 15.43 48.47 19.09
C ASP A 94 15.48 48.56 20.62
N SER A 95 15.71 49.77 21.12
CA SER A 95 15.57 50.11 22.54
C SER A 95 14.97 51.50 22.63
N LYS A 96 13.65 51.56 22.39
CA LYS A 96 12.80 52.67 22.85
C LYS A 96 11.46 52.11 23.33
N LYS A 97 11.38 51.87 24.65
CA LYS A 97 10.30 52.28 25.56
C LYS A 97 10.29 51.40 26.82
N ALA A 98 10.75 51.96 27.92
CA ALA A 98 10.04 52.05 29.20
C ALA A 98 10.98 52.61 30.28
N GLU A 99 11.04 53.95 30.35
CA GLU A 99 10.91 54.65 31.65
C GLU A 99 9.47 54.33 32.12
N ASP A 100 9.10 54.17 33.38
CA ASP A 100 9.68 54.48 34.68
C ASP A 100 8.79 53.71 35.68
N GLU A 101 9.35 53.10 36.73
CA GLU A 101 8.89 53.31 38.11
C GLU A 101 9.84 52.64 39.11
N SER A 102 10.21 53.47 40.07
CA SER A 102 11.24 53.41 41.09
C SER A 102 10.94 52.44 42.24
N ASP A 103 12.00 51.85 42.83
CA ASP A 103 12.45 52.26 44.17
C ASP A 103 13.82 51.68 44.57
N VAL A 104 14.83 52.57 44.50
CA VAL A 104 15.88 52.93 45.49
C VAL A 104 16.39 51.85 46.47
N ASP A 105 17.66 51.43 46.31
CA ASP A 105 18.78 51.93 47.14
C ASP A 105 20.17 51.52 46.57
N THR A 106 21.11 52.48 46.51
CA THR A 106 22.53 52.35 46.08
C THR A 106 23.45 52.76 47.26
N PRO A 107 24.81 52.75 47.21
CA PRO A 107 25.76 52.07 46.31
C PRO A 107 26.97 51.42 47.04
N THR A 108 27.62 50.41 46.45
CA THR A 108 29.11 50.42 46.38
C THR A 108 29.62 49.61 45.20
N GLN A 109 30.44 50.27 44.39
CA GLN A 109 30.99 49.83 43.10
C GLN A 109 32.16 48.84 43.28
N GLN A 110 32.11 47.70 42.60
CA GLN A 110 33.24 47.12 41.87
C GLN A 110 32.70 46.42 40.60
N PRO A 111 33.29 46.65 39.41
CA PRO A 111 32.90 45.93 38.21
C PRO A 111 33.35 44.48 38.33
N LYS A 112 32.40 43.55 38.40
CA LYS A 112 32.68 42.11 38.23
C LYS A 112 32.93 41.85 36.75
N GLU A 113 34.20 41.56 36.43
CA GLU A 113 34.59 40.86 35.22
C GLU A 113 33.67 39.65 34.99
N VAL A 114 32.95 39.65 33.87
CA VAL A 114 32.28 38.45 33.38
C VAL A 114 33.38 37.56 32.80
N LYS A 115 33.86 36.60 33.61
CA LYS A 115 34.74 35.53 33.15
C LYS A 115 34.07 34.81 31.98
N GLY A 116 34.68 34.95 30.80
CA GLY A 116 34.39 34.12 29.63
C GLY A 116 34.41 32.63 30.03
N THR A 117 33.41 31.90 29.57
CA THR A 117 33.18 30.50 29.94
C THR A 117 34.07 29.58 29.12
N GLU A 118 35.33 29.43 29.51
CA GLU A 118 36.29 28.50 28.90
C GLU A 118 35.89 27.00 28.99
N ILE A 119 34.82 26.67 29.73
CA ILE A 119 34.39 25.28 30.00
C ILE A 119 33.11 24.88 29.23
N SER A 120 32.47 25.79 28.46
CA SER A 120 31.15 25.49 27.85
C SER A 120 31.17 24.58 26.61
N GLY A 121 32.33 24.17 26.09
CA GLY A 121 32.41 23.35 24.87
C GLY A 121 31.87 24.03 23.60
N LYS A 122 31.51 25.32 23.67
CA LYS A 122 30.97 26.11 22.54
C LYS A 122 32.05 26.64 21.58
N GLY A 123 33.32 26.33 21.83
CA GLY A 123 34.46 26.71 20.99
C GLY A 123 34.68 28.23 20.89
N ARG A 124 35.80 28.62 20.27
CA ARG A 124 36.03 29.99 19.78
C ARG A 124 35.54 30.06 18.33
N GLY A 125 34.95 31.19 17.90
CA GLY A 125 34.50 31.41 16.52
C GLY A 125 33.13 32.08 16.40
N LYS A 126 32.70 32.33 15.15
CA LYS A 126 31.48 33.09 14.81
C LYS A 126 30.66 32.39 13.71
N TRP A 127 29.33 32.40 13.84
CA TRP A 127 28.44 32.06 12.73
C TRP A 127 28.43 33.20 11.72
N ILE A 128 28.82 32.93 10.49
CA ILE A 128 28.85 33.94 9.41
C ILE A 128 27.61 33.86 8.51
N PHE A 129 26.88 32.75 8.56
CA PHE A 129 25.63 32.55 7.84
C PHE A 129 24.77 31.51 8.57
N VAL A 130 23.47 31.74 8.69
CA VAL A 130 22.49 30.78 9.23
C VAL A 130 21.13 31.01 8.56
N THR A 131 20.49 29.94 8.08
CA THR A 131 19.09 29.95 7.64
C THR A 131 18.37 28.68 8.08
N HIS A 132 17.08 28.81 8.41
CA HIS A 132 16.17 27.70 8.70
C HIS A 132 15.20 27.45 7.53
N ASP A 133 15.36 28.21 6.44
CA ASP A 133 14.48 28.21 5.28
C ASP A 133 15.18 27.68 4.04
N ILE A 134 14.36 27.28 3.06
CA ILE A 134 14.84 26.93 1.73
C ILE A 134 14.94 28.26 0.98
N LEU A 135 16.14 28.60 0.52
CA LEU A 135 16.40 29.88 -0.15
C LEU A 135 16.76 29.61 -1.61
N PRO A 136 15.99 30.11 -2.59
CA PRO A 136 16.31 29.93 -4.02
C PRO A 136 17.69 30.47 -4.40
N ASP A 137 18.15 31.51 -3.70
CA ASP A 137 19.42 32.22 -3.87
C ASP A 137 20.47 31.82 -2.81
N LEU A 138 20.34 30.63 -2.22
CA LEU A 138 21.25 30.14 -1.16
C LEU A 138 22.72 30.14 -1.61
N GLY A 139 22.97 29.80 -2.87
CA GLY A 139 24.32 29.72 -3.42
C GLY A 139 25.01 31.08 -3.49
N GLU A 140 24.30 32.11 -3.99
CA GLU A 140 24.77 33.49 -4.00
C GLU A 140 25.10 33.98 -2.58
N GLN A 141 24.20 33.75 -1.63
CA GLN A 141 24.38 34.20 -0.24
C GLN A 141 25.56 33.51 0.46
N ILE A 142 25.78 32.22 0.20
CA ILE A 142 26.96 31.48 0.71
C ILE A 142 28.24 32.09 0.14
N ILE A 143 28.30 32.33 -1.16
CA ILE A 143 29.48 32.89 -1.83
C ILE A 143 29.80 34.29 -1.30
N GLU A 144 28.78 35.13 -1.14
CA GLU A 144 28.94 36.48 -0.60
C GLU A 144 29.45 36.45 0.84
N SER A 145 28.84 35.61 1.70
CA SER A 145 29.24 35.47 3.10
C SER A 145 30.70 34.99 3.24
N LEU A 146 31.17 34.10 2.36
CA LEU A 146 32.58 33.67 2.32
C LEU A 146 33.53 34.79 1.89
N LYS A 147 33.14 35.59 0.88
CA LYS A 147 33.90 36.77 0.43
C LYS A 147 33.98 37.84 1.53
N GLN A 148 32.93 38.02 2.32
CA GLN A 148 32.93 38.92 3.47
C GLN A 148 33.84 38.41 4.60
N ALA A 149 33.70 37.15 5.00
CA ALA A 149 34.55 36.53 6.02
C ALA A 149 36.04 36.61 5.66
N ARG A 150 36.36 36.41 4.38
CA ARG A 150 37.70 36.64 3.84
C ARG A 150 38.22 38.06 4.08
N THR A 151 37.42 39.05 3.71
CA THR A 151 37.82 40.46 3.80
C THR A 151 38.10 40.83 5.25
N GLN A 152 37.30 40.29 6.18
CA GLN A 152 37.50 40.44 7.62
C GLN A 152 38.79 39.75 8.12
N ARG A 153 39.12 38.55 7.63
CA ARG A 153 40.39 37.89 7.97
C ARG A 153 41.61 38.69 7.48
N LEU A 154 41.56 39.23 6.26
CA LEU A 154 42.65 40.04 5.69
C LEU A 154 42.86 41.38 6.42
N SER A 155 41.79 42.04 6.85
CA SER A 155 41.90 43.30 7.61
C SER A 155 42.52 43.08 9.00
N LEU A 156 42.21 41.98 9.67
CA LEU A 156 42.81 41.60 10.95
C LEU A 156 44.31 41.25 10.82
N GLN A 157 44.69 40.61 9.70
CA GLN A 157 46.06 40.20 9.41
C GLN A 157 47.03 41.38 9.19
N THR A 158 46.52 42.55 8.79
CA THR A 158 47.33 43.78 8.64
C THR A 158 47.73 44.38 10.01
N THR A 159 47.09 43.95 11.10
CA THR A 159 47.21 44.59 12.43
C THR A 159 48.00 43.76 13.45
N MET A 160 48.25 42.46 13.21
CA MET A 160 48.94 41.57 14.17
C MET A 160 50.04 40.72 13.51
N MET A 161 51.25 40.75 14.08
CA MET A 161 52.37 39.90 13.66
C MET A 161 52.15 38.43 14.05
N ASP A 162 52.25 37.54 13.05
CA ASP A 162 52.45 36.10 13.05
C ASP A 162 51.96 35.28 14.26
N THR A 163 50.81 34.64 14.09
CA THR A 163 50.57 33.29 14.62
C THR A 163 50.05 32.38 13.49
N ASN A 164 50.58 31.15 13.45
CA ASN A 164 50.48 30.18 12.34
C ASN A 164 49.07 29.60 12.03
N ASP A 165 47.98 30.22 12.51
CA ASP A 165 46.62 29.64 12.48
C ASP A 165 45.63 30.36 11.52
N ASN A 166 46.15 31.28 10.69
CA ASN A 166 45.36 32.22 9.87
C ASN A 166 44.56 31.61 8.71
N ASN A 167 44.61 30.30 8.49
CA ASN A 167 43.85 29.63 7.42
C ASN A 167 42.96 28.49 7.94
N SER A 168 42.35 28.69 9.11
CA SER A 168 41.39 27.72 9.63
C SER A 168 40.18 27.60 8.68
N PRO A 169 39.72 26.38 8.34
CA PRO A 169 38.59 26.18 7.43
C PRO A 169 37.30 26.73 8.03
N ILE A 170 36.52 27.43 7.20
CA ILE A 170 35.13 27.75 7.51
C ILE A 170 34.32 26.47 7.35
N THR A 171 33.50 26.11 8.33
CA THR A 171 32.70 24.89 8.24
C THR A 171 31.32 25.20 7.69
N PHE A 172 30.98 24.65 6.52
CA PHE A 172 29.62 24.60 6.01
C PHE A 172 28.87 23.42 6.61
N LYS A 173 27.63 23.65 7.05
CA LYS A 173 26.77 22.63 7.63
C LYS A 173 25.35 22.71 7.08
N HIS A 174 24.79 21.56 6.73
CA HIS A 174 23.35 21.34 6.76
C HIS A 174 23.05 20.40 7.91
N GLU A 175 22.20 20.81 8.84
CA GLU A 175 21.80 20.03 10.02
C GLU A 175 20.32 19.64 9.94
N PRO A 176 19.98 18.36 10.19
CA PRO A 176 18.59 17.90 10.24
C PRO A 176 17.82 18.44 11.46
N PRO A 177 16.50 18.19 11.56
CA PRO A 177 15.71 18.56 12.72
C PRO A 177 16.27 17.92 14.00
N LEU A 178 16.19 18.70 15.08
CA LEU A 178 16.60 18.30 16.41
C LEU A 178 15.49 18.67 17.38
N LEU A 179 15.01 17.73 18.17
CA LEU A 179 14.03 17.99 19.22
C LEU A 179 14.50 17.42 20.55
N HIS A 180 14.39 18.24 21.59
CA HIS A 180 14.48 17.76 22.96
C HIS A 180 13.08 17.78 23.58
N ILE A 181 12.66 16.64 24.11
CA ILE A 181 11.32 16.48 24.67
C ILE A 181 11.44 15.91 26.08
N ALA A 182 10.99 16.64 27.09
CA ALA A 182 10.87 16.07 28.43
C ALA A 182 9.63 15.16 28.49
N ALA A 183 9.80 13.98 29.07
CA ALA A 183 8.73 13.03 29.33
C ALA A 183 8.38 13.00 30.83
N SER A 184 7.12 12.73 31.15
CA SER A 184 6.62 12.66 32.52
C SER A 184 7.17 11.48 33.31
N SER A 185 7.58 10.41 32.62
CA SER A 185 8.09 9.18 33.22
C SER A 185 9.10 8.51 32.27
N LEU A 186 9.87 7.56 32.80
CA LEU A 186 10.77 6.73 31.97
C LEU A 186 9.99 5.91 30.94
N ALA A 187 8.80 5.43 31.29
CA ALA A 187 7.94 4.67 30.39
C ALA A 187 7.46 5.52 29.20
N ALA A 188 6.98 6.73 29.47
CA ALA A 188 6.59 7.69 28.43
C ALA A 188 7.78 8.03 27.51
N GLY A 189 8.96 8.28 28.09
CA GLY A 189 10.18 8.54 27.32
C GLY A 189 10.59 7.35 26.44
N LYS A 190 10.54 6.12 26.96
CA LYS A 190 10.82 4.90 26.19
C LYS A 190 9.82 4.68 25.05
N LYS A 191 8.54 4.93 25.29
CA LYS A 191 7.49 4.82 24.26
C LYS A 191 7.75 5.78 23.10
N LEU A 192 7.97 7.06 23.40
CA LEU A 192 8.28 8.07 22.37
C LEU A 192 9.59 7.78 21.64
N LEU A 193 10.63 7.33 22.34
CA LEU A 193 11.90 6.95 21.71
C LEU A 193 11.71 5.75 20.77
N HIS A 194 11.01 4.70 21.22
CA HIS A 194 10.75 3.52 20.42
C HIS A 194 10.00 3.88 19.14
N LEU A 195 8.92 4.65 19.28
CA LEU A 195 8.10 5.16 18.18
C LEU A 195 8.95 5.85 17.10
N VAL A 196 9.77 6.82 17.52
CA VAL A 196 10.59 7.63 16.61
C VAL A 196 11.68 6.79 15.93
N LYS A 197 12.25 5.82 16.64
CA LYS A 197 13.24 4.89 16.07
C LYS A 197 12.63 3.93 15.06
N SER A 198 11.48 3.33 15.38
CA SER A 198 10.87 2.28 14.55
C SER A 198 10.16 2.84 13.31
N ALA A 199 9.39 3.92 13.48
CA ALA A 199 8.59 4.49 12.39
C ALA A 199 9.35 5.52 11.55
N CYS A 200 10.18 6.36 12.17
CA CYS A 200 10.87 7.47 11.50
C CYS A 200 12.36 7.18 11.20
N ALA A 201 12.86 5.99 11.55
CA ALA A 201 14.24 5.57 11.32
C ALA A 201 15.32 6.51 11.90
N MET A 202 15.00 7.30 12.94
CA MET A 202 15.93 8.22 13.58
C MET A 202 16.78 7.50 14.62
N ARG A 203 17.68 6.63 14.14
CA ARG A 203 18.44 5.66 14.94
C ARG A 203 19.32 6.30 16.01
N GLU A 204 19.83 7.50 15.73
CA GLU A 204 20.70 8.27 16.62
C GLU A 204 19.93 8.93 17.80
N SER A 205 18.60 8.84 17.80
CA SER A 205 17.78 9.34 18.90
C SER A 205 18.10 8.63 20.22
N GLY A 206 17.98 9.35 21.34
CA GLY A 206 18.45 8.89 22.65
C GLY A 206 17.52 9.27 23.80
N LEU A 207 17.84 8.73 24.98
CA LEU A 207 17.22 9.08 26.24
C LEU A 207 18.31 9.57 27.19
N VAL A 208 18.11 10.77 27.75
CA VAL A 208 18.91 11.29 28.86
C VAL A 208 18.04 11.21 30.12
N VAL A 209 18.45 10.37 31.06
CA VAL A 209 17.69 10.07 32.28
C VAL A 209 18.47 10.57 33.50
N THR A 210 17.82 11.40 34.31
CA THR A 210 18.30 11.85 35.62
C THR A 210 17.20 11.68 36.66
N ASP A 211 17.54 11.79 37.94
CA ASP A 211 16.57 11.69 39.05
C ASP A 211 15.44 12.71 38.96
N GLN A 212 15.67 13.83 38.28
CA GLN A 212 14.72 14.92 38.13
C GLN A 212 14.12 15.01 36.72
N ARG A 213 14.58 14.24 35.73
CA ARG A 213 14.13 14.45 34.35
C ARG A 213 14.41 13.27 33.45
N VAL A 214 13.44 12.95 32.60
CA VAL A 214 13.62 12.09 31.44
C VAL A 214 13.50 12.96 30.19
N THR A 215 14.56 13.01 29.37
CA THR A 215 14.58 13.77 28.11
C THR A 215 14.79 12.82 26.94
N VAL A 216 13.89 12.85 25.97
CA VAL A 216 14.02 12.19 24.68
C VAL A 216 14.71 13.16 23.73
N GLU A 217 15.84 12.76 23.18
CA GLU A 217 16.58 13.50 22.16
C GLU A 217 16.26 12.88 20.80
N ILE A 218 15.46 13.57 20.00
CA ILE A 218 15.12 13.13 18.64
C ILE A 218 16.09 13.79 17.67
N ARG A 219 16.93 12.97 17.04
CA ARG A 219 17.97 13.41 16.10
C ARG A 219 18.30 12.34 15.08
N THR A 220 18.87 12.78 13.96
CA THR A 220 19.40 11.90 12.91
C THR A 220 20.70 12.48 12.38
N THR A 221 21.57 11.62 11.83
CA THR A 221 22.73 12.06 11.03
C THR A 221 22.55 11.72 9.55
N GLY A 222 21.42 11.14 9.16
CA GLY A 222 21.20 10.59 7.81
C GLY A 222 21.22 11.62 6.68
N THR A 223 20.97 12.90 6.97
CA THR A 223 20.97 14.01 5.99
C THR A 223 21.96 15.12 6.34
N LEU A 224 22.85 14.89 7.32
CA LEU A 224 23.85 15.87 7.73
C LEU A 224 24.85 16.11 6.60
N LEU A 225 25.13 17.38 6.30
CA LEU A 225 26.31 17.78 5.53
C LEU A 225 27.24 18.56 6.45
N CYS A 226 28.53 18.28 6.38
CA CYS A 226 29.56 19.02 7.12
C CYS A 226 30.83 19.06 6.27
N LEU A 227 31.14 20.23 5.69
CA LEU A 227 32.26 20.38 4.76
C LEU A 227 33.16 21.55 5.18
N PRO A 228 34.49 21.39 5.09
CA PRO A 228 35.41 22.51 5.22
C PRO A 228 35.45 23.32 3.92
N LEU A 229 35.36 24.64 4.07
CA LEU A 229 35.51 25.63 3.01
C LEU A 229 36.75 26.48 3.32
N MET A 230 37.65 26.57 2.34
CA MET A 230 38.92 27.28 2.47
C MET A 230 38.82 28.65 1.83
N VAL A 231 39.36 29.64 2.54
CA VAL A 231 39.41 31.02 2.09
C VAL A 231 40.87 31.40 1.96
N GLN A 232 41.37 31.42 0.73
CA GLN A 232 42.78 31.74 0.46
C GLN A 232 43.02 33.25 0.38
N SER A 233 44.29 33.65 0.46
CA SER A 233 44.73 35.05 0.40
C SER A 233 44.67 35.66 -1.00
N ASP A 234 44.73 34.85 -2.06
CA ASP A 234 44.51 35.23 -3.49
C ASP A 234 43.01 35.23 -3.80
N THR A 235 42.50 35.97 -4.79
CA THR A 235 41.04 36.24 -4.98
C THR A 235 40.13 35.01 -5.17
N SER A 236 40.69 33.79 -5.23
CA SER A 236 39.95 32.55 -5.43
C SER A 236 39.27 32.04 -4.15
N LEU A 237 38.10 31.41 -4.32
CA LEU A 237 37.43 30.59 -3.29
C LEU A 237 37.78 29.12 -3.53
N GLN A 238 38.00 28.35 -2.46
CA GLN A 238 38.23 26.92 -2.56
C GLN A 238 37.26 26.16 -1.65
N PRO A 239 36.32 25.39 -2.21
CA PRO A 239 36.09 25.11 -3.63
C PRO A 239 35.51 26.31 -4.41
N ASN A 240 35.52 26.22 -5.74
CA ASN A 240 35.08 27.30 -6.64
C ASN A 240 33.58 27.60 -6.52
N GLU A 241 33.14 28.73 -7.09
CA GLU A 241 31.74 29.17 -7.02
C GLU A 241 30.76 28.15 -7.63
N VAL A 242 31.15 27.47 -8.72
CA VAL A 242 30.31 26.42 -9.34
C VAL A 242 30.02 25.28 -8.37
N TYR A 243 31.02 24.85 -7.59
CA TYR A 243 30.84 23.85 -6.55
C TYR A 243 29.94 24.38 -5.43
N LEU A 244 30.13 25.64 -5.00
CA LEU A 244 29.33 26.23 -3.92
C LEU A 244 27.84 26.34 -4.30
N MET A 245 27.54 26.65 -5.57
CA MET A 245 26.17 26.61 -6.09
C MET A 245 25.58 25.19 -6.02
N ALA A 246 26.32 24.18 -6.50
CA ALA A 246 25.86 22.80 -6.42
C ALA A 246 25.71 22.29 -4.97
N LEU A 247 26.57 22.75 -4.05
CA LEU A 247 26.47 22.45 -2.63
C LEU A 247 25.22 23.09 -2.01
N ALA A 248 24.89 24.32 -2.39
CA ALA A 248 23.67 25.01 -1.97
C ALA A 248 22.41 24.28 -2.44
N ASP A 249 22.36 23.86 -3.71
CA ASP A 249 21.27 23.04 -4.25
C ASP A 249 21.09 21.74 -3.45
N MET A 250 22.21 21.07 -3.13
CA MET A 250 22.17 19.86 -2.32
C MET A 250 21.65 20.16 -0.90
N ALA A 251 22.07 21.25 -0.28
CA ALA A 251 21.60 21.65 1.04
C ALA A 251 20.10 21.98 1.04
N ASN A 252 19.59 22.68 0.02
CA ASN A 252 18.16 22.94 -0.15
C ASN A 252 17.35 21.63 -0.29
N LYS A 253 17.84 20.68 -1.11
CA LYS A 253 17.23 19.34 -1.20
C LYS A 253 17.21 18.60 0.14
N ARG A 254 18.24 18.78 0.98
CA ARG A 254 18.23 18.20 2.33
C ARG A 254 17.25 18.92 3.27
N MET A 255 17.05 20.23 3.11
CA MET A 255 16.02 20.98 3.84
C MET A 255 14.60 20.55 3.45
N GLU A 256 14.35 20.20 2.18
CA GLU A 256 13.09 19.59 1.73
C GLU A 256 12.87 18.22 2.41
N GLN A 257 13.90 17.38 2.47
CA GLN A 257 13.85 16.10 3.18
C GLN A 257 13.57 16.26 4.68
N ASN A 258 14.08 17.32 5.32
CA ASN A 258 13.74 17.64 6.70
C ASN A 258 12.24 17.92 6.86
N GLY A 259 11.62 18.59 5.88
CA GLY A 259 10.17 18.79 5.84
C GLY A 259 9.40 17.47 5.88
N VAL A 260 9.70 16.56 4.95
CA VAL A 260 9.08 15.21 4.89
C VAL A 260 9.26 14.44 6.21
N LEU A 261 10.45 14.54 6.83
CA LEU A 261 10.72 13.89 8.11
C LEU A 261 9.85 14.47 9.25
N LEU A 262 9.69 15.79 9.31
CA LEU A 262 8.84 16.46 10.31
C LEU A 262 7.36 16.04 10.15
N GLU A 263 6.88 15.91 8.92
CA GLU A 263 5.52 15.43 8.65
C GLU A 263 5.32 13.98 9.10
N LYS A 264 6.27 13.11 8.76
CA LYS A 264 6.25 11.72 9.21
C LYS A 264 6.22 11.61 10.72
N LEU A 265 7.05 12.40 11.42
CA LEU A 265 7.06 12.48 12.89
C LEU A 265 5.71 12.92 13.45
N PHE A 266 5.11 13.97 12.86
CA PHE A 266 3.80 14.48 13.28
C PHE A 266 2.73 13.40 13.20
N TYR A 267 2.58 12.73 12.06
CA TYR A 267 1.54 11.72 11.88
C TYR A 267 1.77 10.49 12.76
N THR A 268 3.02 10.07 12.90
CA THR A 268 3.39 8.95 13.77
C THR A 268 3.02 9.24 15.22
N ILE A 269 3.37 10.43 15.73
CA ILE A 269 3.04 10.85 17.10
C ILE A 269 1.53 11.00 17.27
N GLN A 270 0.84 11.59 16.30
CA GLN A 270 -0.61 11.74 16.32
C GLN A 270 -1.31 10.38 16.46
N ASN A 271 -0.95 9.41 15.61
CA ASN A 271 -1.65 8.12 15.54
C ASN A 271 -1.39 7.21 16.75
N GLU A 272 -0.21 7.31 17.37
CA GLU A 272 0.21 6.38 18.42
C GLU A 272 0.08 6.94 19.85
N LEU A 273 0.11 8.28 20.00
CA LEU A 273 0.00 8.95 21.29
C LEU A 273 -1.33 9.65 21.52
N PHE A 274 -2.17 9.80 20.48
CA PHE A 274 -3.50 10.38 20.62
C PHE A 274 -4.57 9.39 20.13
N ASP A 275 -5.69 9.37 20.83
CA ASP A 275 -6.93 8.75 20.39
C ASP A 275 -7.48 9.57 19.22
N THR A 276 -7.15 9.13 18.01
CA THR A 276 -8.01 9.34 16.86
C THR A 276 -9.32 8.58 17.13
N SER A 277 -10.41 9.31 17.32
CA SER A 277 -11.76 8.79 17.57
C SER A 277 -12.03 7.39 16.96
N SER A 278 -12.23 6.42 17.86
CA SER A 278 -12.54 4.99 17.64
C SER A 278 -11.47 4.13 16.94
N LYS A 279 -10.59 3.47 17.72
CA LYS A 279 -10.01 2.18 17.29
C LYS A 279 -11.16 1.16 17.19
N THR A 280 -11.88 1.17 16.07
CA THR A 280 -12.92 0.16 15.84
C THR A 280 -12.22 -1.15 15.52
N GLU A 281 -12.20 -2.06 16.49
CA GLU A 281 -11.76 -3.42 16.26
C GLU A 281 -12.90 -4.19 15.60
N PHE A 282 -12.59 -4.85 14.49
CA PHE A 282 -13.51 -5.74 13.81
C PHE A 282 -13.22 -7.20 14.15
N HIS A 283 -14.26 -8.01 14.18
CA HIS A 283 -14.12 -9.47 14.14
C HIS A 283 -14.44 -9.96 12.74
N VAL A 284 -13.50 -10.69 12.15
CA VAL A 284 -13.61 -11.26 10.81
C VAL A 284 -13.73 -12.77 10.93
N SER A 285 -14.72 -13.33 10.28
CA SER A 285 -14.92 -14.78 10.18
C SER A 285 -14.87 -15.20 8.72
N PHE A 286 -14.29 -16.38 8.47
CA PHE A 286 -14.14 -16.96 7.14
C PHE A 286 -14.90 -18.28 7.08
N GLU A 287 -15.85 -18.38 6.17
CA GLU A 287 -16.55 -19.61 5.81
C GLU A 287 -16.01 -20.11 4.47
N SER A 288 -15.55 -21.36 4.41
CA SER A 288 -14.99 -21.92 3.17
C SER A 288 -16.09 -22.15 2.13
N LEU A 289 -15.84 -21.73 0.90
CA LEU A 289 -16.72 -21.99 -0.25
C LEU A 289 -16.10 -23.05 -1.18
N PRO A 290 -16.90 -23.72 -2.01
CA PRO A 290 -16.39 -24.62 -3.05
C PRO A 290 -15.41 -23.89 -3.98
N SER A 291 -14.29 -24.51 -4.31
CA SER A 291 -13.24 -23.86 -5.11
C SER A 291 -13.67 -23.68 -6.57
N LEU A 292 -13.51 -22.47 -7.09
CA LEU A 292 -13.81 -22.14 -8.49
C LEU A 292 -12.73 -22.65 -9.46
N ASN A 293 -11.46 -22.68 -9.03
CA ASN A 293 -10.29 -23.08 -9.83
C ASN A 293 -10.20 -22.38 -11.20
N LEU A 294 -10.50 -21.08 -11.22
CA LEU A 294 -10.35 -20.18 -12.36
C LEU A 294 -9.66 -18.91 -11.89
N TRP A 295 -8.66 -18.46 -12.64
CA TRP A 295 -8.08 -17.13 -12.48
C TRP A 295 -8.54 -16.22 -13.62
N LYS A 296 -8.50 -14.91 -13.38
CA LYS A 296 -8.87 -13.88 -14.37
C LYS A 296 -10.28 -14.10 -14.94
N CYS A 297 -11.19 -14.68 -14.17
CA CYS A 297 -12.63 -14.69 -14.46
C CYS A 297 -13.24 -13.36 -14.00
N ALA A 298 -14.40 -13.00 -14.56
CA ALA A 298 -15.25 -11.97 -13.97
C ALA A 298 -16.26 -12.63 -13.03
N SER A 299 -16.62 -11.98 -11.92
CA SER A 299 -17.66 -12.49 -11.02
C SER A 299 -18.52 -11.38 -10.45
N VAL A 300 -19.79 -11.69 -10.18
CA VAL A 300 -20.75 -10.77 -9.55
C VAL A 300 -21.59 -11.51 -8.52
N ALA A 301 -22.15 -10.78 -7.57
CA ALA A 301 -23.15 -11.27 -6.62
C ALA A 301 -24.49 -10.59 -6.89
N ILE A 302 -25.57 -11.35 -7.05
CA ILE A 302 -26.93 -10.83 -7.24
C ILE A 302 -27.87 -11.41 -6.16
N PRO A 303 -28.83 -10.64 -5.62
CA PRO A 303 -29.83 -11.15 -4.69
C PRO A 303 -30.63 -12.32 -5.29
N SER A 304 -30.91 -13.36 -4.48
CA SER A 304 -31.76 -14.48 -4.94
C SER A 304 -33.25 -14.14 -4.81
N LYS A 305 -34.09 -14.72 -5.68
CA LYS A 305 -35.54 -14.48 -5.71
C LYS A 305 -36.23 -15.30 -4.61
N SER A 306 -36.45 -14.72 -3.43
CA SER A 306 -37.26 -15.38 -2.40
C SER A 306 -38.74 -15.45 -2.80
N GLN A 307 -39.32 -16.65 -2.78
CA GLN A 307 -40.77 -16.85 -2.82
C GLN A 307 -41.36 -16.56 -1.42
N GLY A 308 -41.46 -15.29 -1.05
CA GLY A 308 -42.07 -14.90 0.22
C GLY A 308 -41.55 -13.54 0.68
N GLY A 309 -42.46 -12.65 1.06
CA GLY A 309 -42.20 -11.24 1.36
C GLY A 309 -41.34 -10.93 2.60
N GLU A 310 -40.47 -11.85 3.05
CA GLU A 310 -39.45 -11.57 4.06
C GLU A 310 -38.10 -11.27 3.39
N THR A 311 -37.34 -10.35 3.98
CA THR A 311 -35.98 -9.99 3.53
C THR A 311 -35.04 -11.18 3.70
N SER A 312 -34.89 -11.99 2.65
CA SER A 312 -33.93 -13.08 2.63
C SER A 312 -32.52 -12.55 2.37
N ASP A 313 -31.52 -13.08 3.10
CA ASP A 313 -30.08 -12.84 2.82
C ASP A 313 -29.57 -13.76 1.69
N ASP A 314 -30.46 -14.34 0.88
CA ASP A 314 -30.08 -15.25 -0.19
C ASP A 314 -29.39 -14.50 -1.35
N VAL A 315 -28.34 -15.12 -1.88
CA VAL A 315 -27.46 -14.49 -2.87
C VAL A 315 -26.92 -15.53 -3.84
N GLU A 316 -26.78 -15.13 -5.09
CA GLU A 316 -26.19 -15.90 -6.17
C GLU A 316 -24.86 -15.29 -6.58
N ILE A 317 -23.80 -16.09 -6.54
CA ILE A 317 -22.52 -15.72 -7.14
C ILE A 317 -22.45 -16.30 -8.54
N LEU A 318 -22.25 -15.43 -9.52
CA LEU A 318 -22.04 -15.81 -10.92
C LEU A 318 -20.59 -15.57 -11.31
N ALA A 319 -19.96 -16.54 -11.95
CA ALA A 319 -18.61 -16.43 -12.49
C ALA A 319 -18.61 -16.68 -14.01
N PHE A 320 -18.03 -15.75 -14.77
CA PHE A 320 -18.03 -15.74 -16.23
C PHE A 320 -16.62 -16.05 -16.75
N GLY A 321 -16.51 -17.05 -17.61
CA GLY A 321 -15.26 -17.44 -18.27
C GLY A 321 -14.08 -17.64 -17.32
N GLY A 322 -12.90 -17.20 -17.72
CA GLY A 322 -11.64 -17.35 -16.98
C GLY A 322 -10.77 -18.49 -17.50
N GLN A 323 -9.59 -18.66 -16.92
CA GLN A 323 -8.65 -19.72 -17.29
C GLN A 323 -8.33 -20.62 -16.08
N GLY A 324 -8.33 -21.92 -16.31
CA GLY A 324 -8.08 -22.92 -15.27
C GLY A 324 -8.73 -24.27 -15.59
N VAL A 325 -8.87 -25.12 -14.58
CA VAL A 325 -9.56 -26.43 -14.70
C VAL A 325 -11.05 -26.35 -14.42
N GLY A 326 -11.53 -25.22 -13.89
CA GLY A 326 -12.94 -25.04 -13.54
C GLY A 326 -13.32 -25.73 -12.22
N PRO A 327 -14.52 -25.43 -11.71
CA PRO A 327 -15.00 -26.01 -10.46
C PRO A 327 -15.37 -27.49 -10.64
N ILE A 328 -15.46 -28.20 -9.52
CA ILE A 328 -16.05 -29.55 -9.49
C ILE A 328 -17.56 -29.40 -9.61
N ILE A 329 -18.16 -30.05 -10.61
CA ILE A 329 -19.60 -30.04 -10.91
C ILE A 329 -20.14 -31.45 -10.59
N ASP A 330 -21.22 -31.53 -9.83
CA ASP A 330 -21.80 -32.81 -9.35
C ASP A 330 -22.30 -33.75 -10.47
N GLU A 331 -22.46 -33.25 -11.70
CA GLU A 331 -23.00 -34.02 -12.84
C GLU A 331 -21.97 -34.95 -13.54
N CYS A 332 -20.68 -34.85 -13.22
CA CYS A 332 -19.63 -35.64 -13.87
C CYS A 332 -19.17 -36.83 -13.01
N SER A 333 -20.06 -37.78 -12.70
CA SER A 333 -19.68 -39.07 -12.10
C SER A 333 -19.49 -40.19 -13.12
N ASN A 334 -19.87 -40.01 -14.39
CA ASN A 334 -19.77 -41.09 -15.39
C ASN A 334 -19.41 -40.53 -16.77
N THR A 335 -18.11 -40.34 -17.07
CA THR A 335 -17.44 -40.71 -18.33
C THR A 335 -16.06 -40.05 -18.49
N THR A 336 -15.08 -40.86 -18.87
CA THR A 336 -13.71 -40.56 -19.39
C THR A 336 -12.59 -40.20 -18.40
N THR A 337 -11.55 -41.04 -18.46
CA THR A 337 -10.32 -41.16 -17.67
C THR A 337 -9.24 -40.08 -17.96
N LYS A 338 -9.61 -38.87 -18.37
CA LYS A 338 -8.63 -37.77 -18.57
C LYS A 338 -8.66 -36.80 -17.40
N ALA A 339 -7.51 -36.61 -16.77
CA ALA A 339 -7.33 -35.57 -15.75
C ALA A 339 -7.75 -34.19 -16.31
N PRO A 340 -8.45 -33.35 -15.53
CA PRO A 340 -8.92 -32.06 -16.00
C PRO A 340 -7.74 -31.18 -16.44
N SER A 341 -7.80 -30.69 -17.68
CA SER A 341 -6.73 -29.88 -18.28
C SER A 341 -7.06 -28.39 -18.23
N CYS A 342 -6.05 -27.55 -17.99
CA CYS A 342 -6.17 -26.10 -18.10
C CYS A 342 -6.79 -25.68 -19.43
N ARG A 343 -7.83 -24.85 -19.40
CA ARG A 343 -8.37 -24.20 -20.59
C ARG A 343 -8.95 -22.84 -20.26
N ARG A 344 -9.25 -22.06 -21.30
CA ARG A 344 -10.14 -20.90 -21.17
C ARG A 344 -11.58 -21.36 -21.28
N TRP A 345 -12.41 -20.82 -20.41
CA TRP A 345 -13.82 -21.15 -20.33
C TRP A 345 -14.66 -20.09 -21.01
N ASP A 346 -15.75 -20.54 -21.61
CA ASP A 346 -16.86 -19.76 -22.15
C ASP A 346 -18.14 -19.91 -21.29
N ALA A 347 -18.05 -20.72 -20.23
CA ALA A 347 -19.14 -21.08 -19.36
C ALA A 347 -19.43 -19.99 -18.32
N ILE A 348 -20.65 -20.05 -17.79
CA ILE A 348 -21.10 -19.27 -16.65
C ILE A 348 -21.37 -20.25 -15.51
N PHE A 349 -20.72 -20.04 -14.37
CA PHE A 349 -20.89 -20.86 -13.17
C PHE A 349 -21.71 -20.12 -12.13
N ARG A 350 -22.57 -20.85 -11.41
CA ARG A 350 -23.44 -20.34 -10.35
C ARG A 350 -23.10 -21.03 -9.03
N LEU A 351 -23.02 -20.26 -7.94
CA LEU A 351 -22.98 -20.74 -6.57
C LEU A 351 -24.05 -20.00 -5.76
N SER A 352 -24.99 -20.77 -5.22
CA SER A 352 -26.17 -20.25 -4.51
C SER A 352 -25.99 -20.29 -3.01
N ARG A 353 -26.49 -19.26 -2.32
CA ARG A 353 -26.78 -19.28 -0.89
C ARG A 353 -28.29 -19.18 -0.72
N GLU A 354 -28.89 -20.23 -0.18
CA GLU A 354 -30.32 -20.33 0.07
C GLU A 354 -30.58 -20.62 1.54
N ASN A 355 -31.51 -19.90 2.16
CA ASN A 355 -31.82 -19.95 3.58
C ASN A 355 -30.56 -19.85 4.47
N GLY A 356 -29.60 -19.02 4.05
CA GLY A 356 -28.32 -18.80 4.74
C GLY A 356 -27.28 -19.92 4.59
N ALA A 357 -27.53 -20.96 3.79
CA ALA A 357 -26.59 -22.05 3.54
C ALA A 357 -26.04 -22.01 2.10
N TRP A 358 -24.72 -22.10 1.96
CA TRP A 358 -24.08 -22.19 0.64
C TRP A 358 -24.24 -23.58 0.03
N ALA A 359 -24.43 -23.63 -1.29
CA ALA A 359 -24.35 -24.84 -2.07
C ALA A 359 -22.96 -25.48 -1.95
N LYS A 360 -22.90 -26.82 -1.99
CA LYS A 360 -21.65 -27.59 -1.81
C LYS A 360 -20.78 -27.66 -3.07
N SER A 361 -21.35 -27.31 -4.22
CA SER A 361 -20.71 -27.40 -5.53
C SER A 361 -21.17 -26.24 -6.41
N TRP A 362 -20.38 -25.93 -7.44
CA TRP A 362 -20.80 -24.97 -8.46
C TRP A 362 -21.65 -25.67 -9.50
N LYS A 363 -22.66 -24.97 -10.01
CA LYS A 363 -23.45 -25.40 -11.17
C LYS A 363 -23.00 -24.66 -12.42
N ARG A 364 -23.11 -25.31 -13.58
CA ARG A 364 -22.94 -24.64 -14.88
C ARG A 364 -24.32 -24.21 -15.38
N LEU A 365 -24.49 -22.92 -15.66
CA LEU A 365 -25.74 -22.41 -16.21
C LEU A 365 -25.91 -22.80 -17.68
N SER A 366 -27.14 -23.16 -18.04
CA SER A 366 -27.55 -23.30 -19.43
C SER A 366 -27.89 -21.93 -20.01
N ILE A 367 -27.44 -21.67 -21.23
CA ILE A 367 -27.76 -20.42 -21.95
C ILE A 367 -28.91 -20.72 -22.90
N ALA A 368 -29.99 -19.95 -22.84
CA ALA A 368 -31.15 -20.16 -23.71
C ALA A 368 -30.80 -19.82 -25.17
N THR A 369 -30.76 -20.84 -26.04
CA THR A 369 -30.40 -20.72 -27.47
C THR A 369 -31.54 -21.07 -28.44
N GLU A 370 -32.72 -21.50 -27.96
CA GLU A 370 -33.72 -22.22 -28.76
C GLU A 370 -34.83 -21.35 -29.43
N GLU A 371 -34.79 -20.02 -29.30
CA GLU A 371 -35.80 -19.15 -29.95
C GLU A 371 -35.39 -18.75 -31.38
N HIS A 372 -36.35 -18.72 -32.31
CA HIS A 372 -36.14 -18.43 -33.73
C HIS A 372 -35.77 -16.95 -34.03
N SER A 373 -35.73 -16.09 -33.00
CA SER A 373 -35.41 -14.66 -33.14
C SER A 373 -33.93 -14.38 -32.85
N GLU A 374 -33.25 -13.71 -33.78
CA GLU A 374 -31.82 -13.35 -33.65
C GLU A 374 -31.55 -12.32 -32.55
N THR A 375 -32.52 -11.43 -32.30
CA THR A 375 -32.49 -10.46 -31.21
C THR A 375 -33.56 -10.76 -30.16
N VAL A 376 -33.28 -10.39 -28.91
CA VAL A 376 -34.25 -10.41 -27.82
C VAL A 376 -34.15 -9.13 -27.01
N THR A 377 -35.28 -8.70 -26.45
CA THR A 377 -35.31 -7.61 -25.47
C THR A 377 -35.11 -8.14 -24.06
N LEU A 378 -34.05 -7.71 -23.38
CA LEU A 378 -33.81 -7.97 -21.96
C LEU A 378 -34.36 -6.83 -21.11
N GLN A 379 -35.38 -7.13 -20.30
CA GLN A 379 -35.89 -6.23 -19.27
C GLN A 379 -35.04 -6.36 -18.00
N THR A 380 -34.41 -5.27 -17.57
CA THR A 380 -33.58 -5.21 -16.36
C THR A 380 -33.99 -4.03 -15.50
N SER A 381 -33.56 -4.01 -14.23
CA SER A 381 -33.71 -2.86 -13.33
C SER A 381 -33.08 -1.56 -13.87
N ALA A 382 -32.12 -1.67 -14.80
CA ALA A 382 -31.46 -0.54 -15.47
C ALA A 382 -32.11 -0.13 -16.82
N GLY A 383 -33.12 -0.85 -17.31
CA GLY A 383 -33.77 -0.57 -18.59
C GLY A 383 -33.99 -1.79 -19.49
N SER A 384 -34.48 -1.52 -20.71
CA SER A 384 -34.98 -2.49 -21.68
C SER A 384 -34.08 -2.57 -22.91
N PHE A 385 -33.07 -3.44 -22.89
CA PHE A 385 -32.04 -3.47 -23.92
C PHE A 385 -32.28 -4.58 -24.95
N GLU A 386 -32.16 -4.25 -26.23
CA GLU A 386 -32.17 -5.24 -27.30
C GLU A 386 -30.76 -5.85 -27.43
N VAL A 387 -30.67 -7.19 -27.42
CA VAL A 387 -29.40 -7.93 -27.50
C VAL A 387 -29.43 -8.97 -28.61
N ASN A 388 -28.30 -9.16 -29.28
CA ASN A 388 -28.08 -10.21 -30.26
C ASN A 388 -27.59 -11.50 -29.58
N ARG A 389 -28.35 -12.59 -29.73
CA ARG A 389 -28.07 -13.88 -29.08
C ARG A 389 -27.07 -14.77 -29.84
N LYS A 390 -26.74 -14.44 -31.09
CA LYS A 390 -25.74 -15.22 -31.86
C LYS A 390 -24.35 -15.11 -31.24
N THR A 391 -24.07 -13.99 -30.58
CA THR A 391 -22.76 -13.71 -29.98
C THR A 391 -22.79 -14.05 -28.50
N LEU A 392 -22.37 -15.27 -28.19
CA LEU A 392 -22.17 -15.73 -26.81
C LEU A 392 -20.83 -15.24 -26.26
N LEU A 393 -20.59 -15.47 -24.97
CA LEU A 393 -19.39 -14.99 -24.24
C LEU A 393 -18.07 -15.37 -24.95
N GLY A 394 -18.02 -16.57 -25.53
CA GLY A 394 -16.81 -17.17 -26.10
C GLY A 394 -15.75 -17.49 -25.03
N THR A 395 -14.70 -18.23 -25.40
CA THR A 395 -13.62 -18.56 -24.46
C THR A 395 -12.82 -17.30 -24.12
N ARG A 396 -12.79 -16.90 -22.84
CA ARG A 396 -12.26 -15.58 -22.46
C ARG A 396 -11.63 -15.54 -21.08
N GLU A 397 -10.60 -14.72 -20.89
CA GLU A 397 -10.02 -14.40 -19.58
C GLU A 397 -9.71 -12.89 -19.47
N GLY A 398 -9.52 -12.37 -18.27
CA GLY A 398 -9.10 -10.98 -18.02
C GLY A 398 -10.14 -9.92 -18.38
N HIS A 399 -11.41 -10.31 -18.50
CA HIS A 399 -12.56 -9.42 -18.62
C HIS A 399 -13.10 -9.10 -17.22
N THR A 400 -13.97 -8.10 -17.12
CA THR A 400 -14.65 -7.74 -15.87
C THR A 400 -16.15 -7.64 -16.07
N ALA A 401 -16.90 -7.74 -14.97
CA ALA A 401 -18.35 -7.65 -14.96
C ALA A 401 -18.84 -6.88 -13.74
N CYS A 402 -19.97 -6.21 -13.86
CA CYS A 402 -20.67 -5.60 -12.73
C CYS A 402 -22.18 -5.73 -12.90
N VAL A 403 -22.89 -5.70 -11.77
CA VAL A 403 -24.36 -5.62 -11.76
C VAL A 403 -24.76 -4.19 -12.10
N LEU A 404 -25.65 -4.00 -13.07
CA LEU A 404 -26.13 -2.68 -13.44
C LEU A 404 -27.07 -2.14 -12.34
N PRO A 405 -26.91 -0.86 -11.93
CA PRO A 405 -27.73 -0.27 -10.88
C PRO A 405 -29.19 -0.13 -11.32
N SER A 406 -30.12 -0.28 -10.36
CA SER A 406 -31.54 -0.02 -10.59
C SER A 406 -31.81 1.48 -10.81
N ILE A 407 -32.67 1.82 -11.77
CA ILE A 407 -33.00 3.20 -12.16
C ILE A 407 -34.41 3.63 -11.74
N SER A 408 -35.30 2.69 -11.44
CA SER A 408 -36.71 2.99 -11.15
C SER A 408 -37.30 2.12 -10.04
N SER A 409 -38.41 2.57 -9.46
CA SER A 409 -39.25 1.77 -8.56
C SER A 409 -40.13 0.74 -9.30
N SER A 410 -39.90 0.53 -10.60
CA SER A 410 -40.73 -0.34 -11.43
C SER A 410 -40.55 -1.83 -11.08
N SER A 411 -41.58 -2.61 -11.41
CA SER A 411 -41.87 -3.94 -10.87
C SER A 411 -40.95 -5.08 -11.33
N SER A 412 -40.02 -4.86 -12.26
CA SER A 412 -39.05 -5.90 -12.65
C SER A 412 -37.86 -5.92 -11.69
N LYS A 413 -37.86 -6.87 -10.74
CA LYS A 413 -36.76 -7.10 -9.78
C LYS A 413 -35.54 -7.82 -10.39
N ASP A 414 -35.40 -7.83 -11.71
CA ASP A 414 -34.36 -8.63 -12.37
C ASP A 414 -33.11 -7.79 -12.64
N ASP A 415 -32.00 -8.18 -12.03
CA ASP A 415 -30.71 -7.53 -12.20
C ASP A 415 -30.06 -7.89 -13.54
N GLY A 416 -29.58 -6.86 -14.24
CA GLY A 416 -28.76 -7.01 -15.45
C GLY A 416 -27.28 -7.00 -15.11
N VAL A 417 -26.49 -7.83 -15.79
CA VAL A 417 -25.03 -7.89 -15.61
C VAL A 417 -24.35 -7.46 -16.90
N ALA A 418 -23.55 -6.40 -16.84
CA ALA A 418 -22.70 -6.00 -17.96
C ALA A 418 -21.33 -6.67 -17.85
N ILE A 419 -20.81 -7.15 -18.96
CA ILE A 419 -19.52 -7.85 -19.05
C ILE A 419 -18.71 -7.20 -20.17
N PHE A 420 -17.48 -6.79 -19.88
CA PHE A 420 -16.68 -6.02 -20.84
C PHE A 420 -15.25 -6.56 -21.02
N GLY A 421 -14.82 -6.55 -22.29
CA GLY A 421 -13.44 -6.72 -22.73
C GLY A 421 -12.88 -8.14 -22.57
N GLY A 422 -11.61 -8.26 -22.18
CA GLY A 422 -10.89 -9.52 -21.98
C GLY A 422 -10.04 -9.97 -23.16
N ARG A 423 -9.53 -11.20 -23.06
CA ARG A 423 -8.71 -11.89 -24.06
C ARG A 423 -9.43 -13.11 -24.56
N THR A 424 -9.65 -13.18 -25.86
CA THR A 424 -10.38 -14.29 -26.53
C THR A 424 -9.46 -15.26 -27.28
N GLY A 425 -8.20 -14.86 -27.53
CA GLY A 425 -7.24 -15.59 -28.37
C GLY A 425 -5.85 -15.74 -27.75
N GLY A 426 -4.79 -15.46 -28.51
CA GLY A 426 -3.41 -15.51 -28.00
C GLY A 426 -3.11 -14.43 -26.95
N PRO A 427 -1.86 -14.34 -26.45
CA PRO A 427 -1.48 -13.33 -25.47
C PRO A 427 -1.66 -11.88 -25.92
N THR A 428 -1.77 -11.65 -27.22
CA THR A 428 -1.92 -10.33 -27.85
C THR A 428 -3.31 -10.10 -28.45
N SER A 429 -4.33 -10.83 -28.00
CA SER A 429 -5.70 -10.76 -28.55
C SER A 429 -6.69 -10.13 -27.55
N PRO A 430 -6.55 -8.83 -27.23
CA PRO A 430 -7.54 -8.12 -26.43
C PRO A 430 -8.86 -7.95 -27.20
N SER A 431 -9.94 -7.74 -26.48
CA SER A 431 -11.28 -7.52 -27.01
C SER A 431 -11.92 -6.31 -26.32
N ASN A 432 -12.84 -5.64 -27.00
CA ASN A 432 -13.74 -4.60 -26.49
C ASN A 432 -15.21 -5.05 -26.54
N ASP A 433 -15.46 -6.36 -26.56
CA ASP A 433 -16.83 -6.89 -26.59
C ASP A 433 -17.58 -6.44 -25.32
N LEU A 434 -18.82 -5.99 -25.50
CA LEU A 434 -19.76 -5.71 -24.42
C LEU A 434 -20.89 -6.74 -24.49
N PHE A 435 -21.13 -7.43 -23.39
CA PHE A 435 -22.25 -8.35 -23.25
C PHE A 435 -23.19 -7.88 -22.15
N LEU A 436 -24.47 -8.16 -22.33
CA LEU A 436 -25.48 -8.05 -21.30
C LEU A 436 -26.01 -9.45 -20.99
N PHE A 437 -25.98 -9.80 -19.70
CA PHE A 437 -26.49 -11.05 -19.17
C PHE A 437 -27.66 -10.79 -18.23
N LYS A 438 -28.67 -11.66 -18.29
CA LYS A 438 -29.79 -11.70 -17.35
C LYS A 438 -30.06 -13.14 -16.91
N LEU A 439 -30.19 -13.34 -15.60
CA LEU A 439 -30.67 -14.61 -15.04
C LEU A 439 -32.20 -14.66 -15.13
N GLN A 440 -32.76 -15.74 -15.68
CA GLN A 440 -34.22 -15.90 -15.85
C GLN A 440 -34.81 -16.83 -14.79
N ASP A 441 -34.36 -18.09 -14.81
CA ASP A 441 -34.81 -19.18 -13.94
C ASP A 441 -33.60 -19.83 -13.23
N ASP A 442 -33.84 -20.84 -12.40
CA ASP A 442 -32.79 -21.42 -11.55
C ASP A 442 -31.59 -22.03 -12.30
N ASP A 443 -31.74 -22.47 -13.54
CA ASP A 443 -30.58 -23.01 -14.28
C ASP A 443 -30.44 -22.39 -15.68
N LYS A 444 -31.14 -21.28 -15.96
CA LYS A 444 -31.19 -20.63 -17.29
C LYS A 444 -30.83 -19.16 -17.25
N GLY A 445 -29.87 -18.78 -18.08
CA GLY A 445 -29.51 -17.39 -18.33
C GLY A 445 -29.65 -17.02 -19.81
N VAL A 446 -29.78 -15.72 -20.06
CA VAL A 446 -29.73 -15.15 -21.42
C VAL A 446 -28.56 -14.18 -21.48
N ILE A 447 -27.71 -14.35 -22.48
CA ILE A 447 -26.59 -13.45 -22.78
C ILE A 447 -26.67 -13.02 -24.24
N GLY A 448 -26.23 -11.79 -24.53
CA GLY A 448 -26.02 -11.33 -25.89
C GLY A 448 -25.25 -10.02 -25.92
N THR A 449 -24.81 -9.63 -27.11
CA THR A 449 -24.20 -8.31 -27.32
C THR A 449 -25.30 -7.27 -27.54
N PRO A 450 -25.31 -6.13 -26.83
CA PRO A 450 -26.29 -5.08 -27.07
C PRO A 450 -26.28 -4.61 -28.53
N VAL A 451 -27.47 -4.41 -29.11
CA VAL A 451 -27.64 -4.04 -30.52
C VAL A 451 -27.30 -2.56 -30.76
N ASP A 452 -27.65 -1.68 -29.82
CA ASP A 452 -27.43 -0.24 -29.93
C ASP A 452 -26.45 0.23 -28.85
N VAL A 453 -25.21 0.47 -29.28
CA VAL A 453 -24.12 1.01 -28.47
C VAL A 453 -23.51 2.20 -29.23
N ARG A 454 -23.52 3.36 -28.60
CA ARG A 454 -23.09 4.64 -29.21
C ARG A 454 -21.92 5.26 -28.43
N GLY A 455 -21.39 6.36 -28.95
CA GLY A 455 -20.34 7.14 -28.29
C GLY A 455 -18.92 6.65 -28.60
N SER A 456 -18.04 6.76 -27.61
CA SER A 456 -16.60 6.49 -27.71
C SER A 456 -16.22 5.23 -26.93
N PRO A 457 -16.38 4.02 -27.52
CA PRO A 457 -16.12 2.78 -26.81
C PRO A 457 -14.63 2.65 -26.42
N PRO A 458 -14.32 2.07 -25.25
CA PRO A 458 -12.94 1.84 -24.87
C PRO A 458 -12.24 0.91 -25.87
N VAL A 459 -10.97 1.19 -26.17
CA VAL A 459 -10.16 0.29 -27.02
C VAL A 459 -10.10 -1.14 -26.45
N PRO A 460 -9.90 -2.17 -27.31
CA PRO A 460 -9.77 -3.56 -26.87
C PRO A 460 -8.77 -3.71 -25.72
N ARG A 461 -9.18 -4.38 -24.63
CA ARG A 461 -8.37 -4.47 -23.42
C ARG A 461 -8.66 -5.68 -22.54
N PHE A 462 -7.69 -6.05 -21.70
CA PHE A 462 -7.85 -7.00 -20.58
C PHE A 462 -7.15 -6.50 -19.32
N GLY A 463 -7.46 -7.08 -18.15
CA GLY A 463 -6.86 -6.67 -16.88
C GLY A 463 -7.22 -5.23 -16.48
N HIS A 464 -8.36 -4.73 -16.97
CA HIS A 464 -8.97 -3.48 -16.52
C HIS A 464 -9.87 -3.77 -15.30
N SER A 465 -10.39 -2.72 -14.67
CA SER A 465 -11.45 -2.83 -13.67
C SER A 465 -12.75 -2.23 -14.19
N MET A 466 -13.89 -2.85 -13.90
CA MET A 466 -15.23 -2.32 -14.16
C MET A 466 -16.03 -2.34 -12.85
N ASN A 467 -16.60 -1.20 -12.46
CA ASN A 467 -17.37 -1.07 -11.23
C ASN A 467 -18.73 -0.43 -11.52
N ALA A 468 -19.76 -0.91 -10.84
CA ALA A 468 -21.08 -0.29 -10.88
C ALA A 468 -21.05 1.07 -10.16
N LEU A 469 -21.78 2.03 -10.71
CA LEU A 469 -22.05 3.32 -10.08
C LEU A 469 -23.30 3.18 -9.17
N ALA A 470 -23.48 4.12 -8.23
CA ALA A 470 -24.60 4.01 -7.29
C ALA A 470 -25.97 4.13 -7.99
N SER A 471 -26.97 3.41 -7.48
CA SER A 471 -28.35 3.48 -7.97
C SER A 471 -28.96 4.86 -7.76
N MET A 472 -29.71 5.33 -8.76
CA MET A 472 -30.33 6.65 -8.79
C MET A 472 -31.77 6.53 -9.29
N GLN A 473 -32.68 7.23 -8.62
CA GLN A 473 -33.98 7.57 -9.20
C GLN A 473 -33.81 8.91 -9.91
N SER A 474 -33.73 8.89 -11.24
CA SER A 474 -33.70 10.10 -12.05
C SER A 474 -34.53 9.92 -13.31
N ASP A 475 -35.21 10.98 -13.72
CA ASP A 475 -35.91 11.09 -15.00
C ASP A 475 -34.97 11.54 -16.14
N ASP A 476 -33.66 11.65 -15.86
CA ASP A 476 -32.66 12.07 -16.83
C ASP A 476 -32.59 11.13 -18.04
N ILE A 477 -32.30 11.75 -19.19
CA ILE A 477 -32.17 11.05 -20.47
C ILE A 477 -30.92 10.18 -20.49
N ILE A 478 -29.85 10.55 -19.76
CA ILE A 478 -28.58 9.83 -19.70
C ILE A 478 -28.28 9.49 -18.24
N ILE A 479 -28.08 8.20 -17.96
CA ILE A 479 -27.88 7.69 -16.60
C ILE A 479 -26.61 6.85 -16.57
N PRO A 480 -25.54 7.30 -15.86
CA PRO A 480 -24.32 6.55 -15.68
C PRO A 480 -24.57 5.23 -14.95
N LEU A 481 -24.07 4.11 -15.47
CA LEU A 481 -24.26 2.79 -14.88
C LEU A 481 -22.98 2.17 -14.34
N ALA A 482 -21.88 2.32 -15.07
CA ALA A 482 -20.61 1.70 -14.71
C ALA A 482 -19.42 2.52 -15.17
N VAL A 483 -18.29 2.35 -14.49
CA VAL A 483 -17.00 2.96 -14.84
C VAL A 483 -15.96 1.88 -15.15
N VAL A 484 -15.22 2.07 -16.24
CA VAL A 484 -14.11 1.22 -16.67
C VAL A 484 -12.81 2.00 -16.56
N SER A 485 -11.80 1.42 -15.91
CA SER A 485 -10.48 2.06 -15.71
C SER A 485 -9.33 1.16 -16.17
N GLY A 486 -8.39 1.76 -16.90
CA GLY A 486 -7.10 1.15 -17.27
C GLY A 486 -7.21 -0.13 -18.10
N GLY A 487 -6.27 -1.05 -17.87
CA GLY A 487 -6.14 -2.32 -18.58
C GLY A 487 -4.98 -2.34 -19.58
N CYS A 488 -4.87 -3.42 -20.34
CA CYS A 488 -3.81 -3.65 -21.31
C CYS A 488 -4.39 -3.84 -22.71
N SER A 489 -3.85 -3.10 -23.68
CA SER A 489 -4.18 -3.19 -25.12
C SER A 489 -3.50 -4.37 -25.83
N GLY A 490 -2.88 -5.29 -25.10
CA GLY A 490 -2.01 -6.34 -25.62
C GLY A 490 -0.58 -5.89 -25.92
N LYS A 491 -0.31 -4.59 -26.01
CA LYS A 491 1.05 -4.02 -26.17
C LYS A 491 1.47 -3.10 -25.03
N SER A 492 0.52 -2.35 -24.48
CA SER A 492 0.79 -1.35 -23.45
C SER A 492 -0.32 -1.32 -22.42
N ALA A 493 0.00 -0.86 -21.21
CA ALA A 493 -1.01 -0.48 -20.23
C ALA A 493 -1.74 0.79 -20.68
N LEU A 494 -2.94 1.00 -20.14
CA LEU A 494 -3.85 2.10 -20.49
C LEU A 494 -4.13 2.95 -19.25
N SER A 495 -4.22 4.26 -19.43
CA SER A 495 -4.61 5.21 -18.37
C SER A 495 -6.09 5.60 -18.43
N CYS A 496 -6.73 5.44 -19.59
CA CYS A 496 -8.06 5.95 -19.84
C CYS A 496 -9.16 5.37 -18.95
N ILE A 497 -10.11 6.23 -18.62
CA ILE A 497 -11.29 5.98 -17.81
C ILE A 497 -12.52 6.32 -18.65
N HIS A 498 -13.45 5.37 -18.72
CA HIS A 498 -14.68 5.52 -19.48
C HIS A 498 -15.90 5.24 -18.61
N ILE A 499 -17.01 5.91 -18.90
CA ILE A 499 -18.33 5.61 -18.33
C ILE A 499 -19.17 4.87 -19.37
N LEU A 500 -19.88 3.85 -18.90
CA LEU A 500 -21.00 3.21 -19.60
C LEU A 500 -22.29 3.77 -19.01
N SER A 501 -23.04 4.49 -19.82
CA SER A 501 -24.34 5.07 -19.46
C SER A 501 -25.47 4.37 -20.20
N ARG A 502 -26.67 4.39 -19.63
CA ARG A 502 -27.92 4.11 -20.35
C ARG A 502 -28.50 5.43 -20.82
N SER A 503 -29.00 5.45 -22.05
CA SER A 503 -29.75 6.59 -22.57
C SER A 503 -31.04 6.17 -23.27
N LEU A 504 -31.97 7.12 -23.42
CA LEU A 504 -33.21 6.97 -24.17
C LEU A 504 -33.10 7.69 -25.51
N ASP A 505 -33.45 6.99 -26.57
CA ASP A 505 -33.61 7.58 -27.89
C ASP A 505 -34.96 8.30 -27.96
N SER A 506 -34.94 9.62 -28.18
CA SER A 506 -36.14 10.47 -28.16
C SER A 506 -37.15 10.11 -29.25
N ASP A 507 -36.66 9.56 -30.38
CA ASP A 507 -37.46 9.33 -31.57
C ASP A 507 -38.11 7.94 -31.53
N THR A 508 -37.39 6.95 -31.00
CA THR A 508 -37.85 5.55 -30.95
C THR A 508 -38.33 5.09 -29.57
N GLY A 509 -38.01 5.85 -28.51
CA GLY A 509 -38.28 5.47 -27.12
C GLY A 509 -37.46 4.26 -26.62
N LYS A 510 -36.53 3.75 -27.44
CA LYS A 510 -35.69 2.60 -27.09
C LYS A 510 -34.51 3.02 -26.21
N THR A 511 -34.09 2.15 -25.29
CA THR A 511 -32.88 2.36 -24.50
C THR A 511 -31.64 1.82 -25.21
N TYR A 512 -30.55 2.58 -25.19
CA TYR A 512 -29.25 2.20 -25.73
C TYR A 512 -28.13 2.45 -24.73
N PHE A 513 -26.96 1.84 -24.97
CA PHE A 513 -25.76 2.10 -24.19
C PHE A 513 -24.92 3.22 -24.82
N LEU A 514 -24.37 4.09 -24.00
CA LEU A 514 -23.50 5.19 -24.42
C LEU A 514 -22.15 5.07 -23.71
N TRP A 515 -21.07 5.05 -24.48
CA TRP A 515 -19.71 5.12 -23.94
C TRP A 515 -19.13 6.52 -24.02
N GLU A 516 -18.53 6.98 -22.93
CA GLU A 516 -17.87 8.28 -22.85
C GLU A 516 -16.50 8.15 -22.20
N HIS A 517 -15.46 8.67 -22.85
CA HIS A 517 -14.18 8.91 -22.19
C HIS A 517 -14.31 10.12 -21.27
N ILE A 518 -13.89 9.98 -20.01
CA ILE A 518 -14.07 11.04 -18.99
C ILE A 518 -12.75 11.58 -18.43
N ALA A 519 -11.70 10.76 -18.41
CA ALA A 519 -10.42 11.12 -17.80
C ALA A 519 -9.33 10.10 -18.15
N ASP A 520 -8.09 10.46 -17.85
CA ASP A 520 -6.95 9.55 -17.84
C ASP A 520 -6.30 9.56 -16.46
N MET A 521 -5.93 8.37 -15.97
CA MET A 521 -5.10 8.21 -14.78
C MET A 521 -3.69 8.80 -15.02
N PRO A 522 -3.00 9.29 -13.97
CA PRO A 522 -1.65 9.86 -14.10
C PRO A 522 -0.64 8.92 -14.75
N HIS A 523 -0.76 7.62 -14.44
CA HIS A 523 0.09 6.57 -14.98
C HIS A 523 -0.78 5.44 -15.57
N PRO A 524 -0.52 5.00 -16.81
CA PRO A 524 -1.17 3.83 -17.40
C PRO A 524 -0.96 2.59 -16.53
N ARG A 525 -2.00 1.77 -16.36
CA ARG A 525 -1.91 0.59 -15.49
C ARG A 525 -2.83 -0.55 -15.89
N CYS A 526 -2.41 -1.77 -15.61
CA CYS A 526 -3.19 -2.97 -15.78
C CYS A 526 -3.04 -3.92 -14.58
N TYR A 527 -4.01 -4.83 -14.42
CA TYR A 527 -4.12 -5.74 -13.27
C TYR A 527 -4.10 -5.01 -11.91
N HIS A 528 -4.54 -3.75 -11.91
CA HIS A 528 -4.86 -2.98 -10.72
C HIS A 528 -6.19 -3.44 -10.13
N SER A 529 -6.43 -3.06 -8.88
CA SER A 529 -7.73 -3.16 -8.24
C SER A 529 -8.41 -1.80 -8.26
N ALA A 530 -9.72 -1.73 -8.49
CA ALA A 530 -10.46 -0.49 -8.34
C ALA A 530 -11.82 -0.73 -7.70
N THR A 531 -12.33 0.24 -6.96
CA THR A 531 -13.68 0.20 -6.37
C THR A 531 -14.29 1.60 -6.34
N VAL A 532 -15.61 1.69 -6.29
CA VAL A 532 -16.35 2.96 -6.23
C VAL A 532 -16.96 3.12 -4.85
N LEU A 533 -16.81 4.30 -4.23
CA LEU A 533 -17.45 4.63 -2.97
C LEU A 533 -18.33 5.87 -3.16
N GLN A 534 -19.59 5.77 -2.76
CA GLN A 534 -20.50 6.91 -2.71
C GLN A 534 -20.27 7.67 -1.40
N ILE A 535 -19.97 8.96 -1.47
CA ILE A 535 -19.56 9.75 -0.29
C ILE A 535 -20.60 10.77 0.09
N ASN A 536 -21.17 11.43 -0.91
CA ASN A 536 -22.26 12.38 -0.78
C ASN A 536 -23.50 11.87 -1.52
N GLN A 537 -24.67 12.43 -1.21
CA GLN A 537 -25.88 12.19 -2.00
C GLN A 537 -25.65 12.69 -3.43
N GLY A 538 -25.27 11.77 -4.33
CA GLY A 538 -25.12 12.07 -5.76
C GLY A 538 -23.69 11.98 -6.33
N GLU A 539 -22.65 11.83 -5.50
CA GLU A 539 -21.25 11.81 -5.98
C GLU A 539 -20.59 10.45 -5.71
N ASP A 540 -20.18 9.79 -6.79
CA ASP A 540 -19.35 8.59 -6.75
C ASP A 540 -17.88 8.96 -6.88
N GLU A 541 -17.04 8.32 -6.07
CA GLU A 541 -15.58 8.42 -6.21
C GLU A 541 -14.97 7.08 -6.60
N LEU A 542 -14.19 7.08 -7.67
CA LEU A 542 -13.40 5.94 -8.10
C LEU A 542 -12.07 5.90 -7.36
N PHE A 543 -11.76 4.78 -6.71
CA PHE A 543 -10.49 4.50 -6.05
C PHE A 543 -9.75 3.41 -6.82
N VAL A 544 -8.48 3.66 -7.17
CA VAL A 544 -7.63 2.71 -7.89
C VAL A 544 -6.36 2.40 -7.11
N PHE A 545 -6.01 1.12 -7.00
CA PHE A 545 -4.92 0.58 -6.19
C PHE A 545 -3.99 -0.32 -7.02
N GLY A 546 -2.68 -0.10 -6.87
CA GLY A 546 -1.64 -0.94 -7.45
C GLY A 546 -1.70 -1.06 -8.97
N GLY A 547 -1.27 -2.23 -9.47
CA GLY A 547 -1.14 -2.55 -10.90
C GLY A 547 0.26 -2.36 -11.46
N MET A 548 0.42 -2.71 -12.74
CA MET A 548 1.68 -2.63 -13.48
C MET A 548 1.60 -1.60 -14.61
N SER A 549 2.66 -0.82 -14.82
CA SER A 549 2.76 0.12 -15.93
C SER A 549 3.17 -0.55 -17.24
N GLU A 550 3.96 -1.62 -17.16
CA GLU A 550 4.39 -2.40 -18.31
C GLU A 550 3.83 -3.82 -18.21
N PRO A 551 2.92 -4.24 -19.12
CA PRO A 551 2.26 -5.55 -19.04
C PRO A 551 3.22 -6.75 -19.09
N ASP A 552 4.41 -6.56 -19.66
CA ASP A 552 5.43 -7.59 -19.83
C ASP A 552 6.49 -7.58 -18.72
N ASP A 553 6.51 -6.56 -17.86
CA ASP A 553 7.42 -6.46 -16.73
C ASP A 553 6.65 -6.54 -15.40
N PRO A 554 6.65 -7.70 -14.72
CA PRO A 554 6.00 -7.86 -13.42
C PRO A 554 6.65 -7.02 -12.32
N PHE A 555 7.83 -6.43 -12.54
CA PHE A 555 8.52 -5.56 -11.60
C PHE A 555 8.22 -4.08 -11.83
N SER A 556 7.47 -3.72 -12.88
CA SER A 556 7.00 -2.37 -13.15
C SER A 556 5.80 -1.97 -12.26
N SER A 557 5.85 -2.28 -10.96
CA SER A 557 4.82 -1.85 -10.02
C SER A 557 4.75 -0.34 -10.01
N ILE A 558 3.53 0.18 -10.04
CA ILE A 558 3.33 1.62 -9.94
C ILE A 558 3.33 1.98 -8.45
N GLU A 559 4.05 3.06 -8.14
CA GLU A 559 4.19 3.66 -6.81
C GLU A 559 2.86 3.80 -6.04
N LYS A 560 2.99 3.95 -4.71
CA LYS A 560 1.91 4.02 -3.70
C LYS A 560 0.91 5.16 -3.92
N PHE A 561 0.06 5.02 -4.93
CA PHE A 561 -0.93 6.03 -5.27
C PHE A 561 -2.33 5.44 -5.26
N VAL A 562 -3.16 6.02 -4.40
CA VAL A 562 -4.61 5.91 -4.52
C VAL A 562 -5.05 6.99 -5.50
N TYR A 563 -5.46 6.61 -6.70
CA TYR A 563 -6.07 7.57 -7.62
C TYR A 563 -7.55 7.72 -7.27
N LYS A 564 -7.95 8.97 -7.00
CA LYS A 564 -9.31 9.40 -6.71
C LYS A 564 -9.82 10.23 -7.88
N LEU A 565 -11.00 9.90 -8.40
CA LEU A 565 -11.71 10.70 -9.40
C LEU A 565 -13.17 10.89 -8.95
N PRO A 566 -13.61 12.13 -8.67
CA PRO A 566 -15.03 12.41 -8.53
C PRO A 566 -15.69 12.21 -9.90
N ILE A 567 -16.66 11.31 -9.94
CA ILE A 567 -17.51 11.11 -11.10
C ILE A 567 -18.69 12.08 -10.93
N GLN A 568 -18.49 13.31 -11.39
CA GLN A 568 -19.57 14.29 -11.46
C GLN A 568 -20.60 13.82 -12.49
N ARG A 569 -21.85 13.78 -12.04
CA ARG A 569 -22.97 13.21 -12.80
C ARG A 569 -23.69 14.24 -13.68
N GLU A 570 -23.33 15.52 -13.56
CA GLU A 570 -23.77 16.62 -14.44
C GLU A 570 -22.60 17.08 -15.33
N CYS A 571 -22.89 17.31 -16.62
CA CYS A 571 -21.95 17.85 -17.62
C CYS A 571 -21.52 19.29 -17.28
N SER A 572 -20.72 19.47 -16.24
CA SER A 572 -19.91 20.67 -16.07
C SER A 572 -18.55 20.26 -15.52
N VAL A 573 -17.51 20.81 -16.16
CA VAL A 573 -16.07 20.54 -16.03
C VAL A 573 -15.66 19.72 -14.80
N PRO A 574 -15.09 18.50 -14.95
CA PRO A 574 -14.65 17.72 -13.80
C PRO A 574 -13.60 18.50 -13.02
N SER A 575 -13.87 18.78 -11.75
CA SER A 575 -12.85 19.27 -10.83
C SER A 575 -11.81 18.16 -10.64
N LYS A 576 -10.67 18.32 -11.33
CA LYS A 576 -9.52 17.41 -11.25
C LYS A 576 -8.80 17.64 -9.92
N GLU A 577 -9.34 17.12 -8.83
CA GLU A 577 -8.58 17.04 -7.58
C GLU A 577 -7.91 15.67 -7.48
N ILE A 578 -6.69 15.56 -8.02
CA ILE A 578 -5.83 14.39 -7.85
C ILE A 578 -5.25 14.48 -6.44
N ILE A 579 -5.84 13.77 -5.49
CA ILE A 579 -5.25 13.64 -4.15
C ILE A 579 -4.21 12.51 -4.23
N ILE A 580 -2.95 12.89 -4.43
CA ILE A 580 -1.79 12.01 -4.25
C ILE A 580 -1.57 11.88 -2.73
N SER A 581 -2.11 10.84 -2.11
CA SER A 581 -1.86 10.57 -0.69
C SER A 581 -0.62 9.70 -0.54
N GLU A 582 0.56 10.32 -0.39
CA GLU A 582 1.78 9.65 0.11
C GLU A 582 1.62 9.18 1.58
N GLU A 583 0.55 9.59 2.26
CA GLU A 583 0.24 9.27 3.66
C GLU A 583 -0.26 7.83 3.85
N PHE A 584 -0.47 7.05 2.77
CA PHE A 584 -1.16 5.76 2.84
C PHE A 584 -0.26 4.57 2.45
N ASN A 585 0.18 3.79 3.44
CA ASN A 585 0.95 2.57 3.23
C ASN A 585 0.04 1.38 2.85
N ILE A 586 -0.57 1.42 1.66
CA ILE A 586 -1.18 0.25 1.02
C ILE A 586 -0.08 -0.55 0.33
N PRO A 587 -0.14 -1.89 0.32
CA PRO A 587 0.79 -2.68 -0.47
C PRO A 587 0.69 -2.40 -1.98
N GLU A 588 1.85 -2.32 -2.63
CA GLU A 588 1.98 -2.23 -4.08
C GLU A 588 1.70 -3.60 -4.71
N SER A 589 0.43 -3.98 -4.74
CA SER A 589 0.02 -5.31 -5.16
C SER A 589 -0.43 -5.37 -6.61
N ILE A 590 0.06 -6.38 -7.33
CA ILE A 590 -0.38 -6.74 -8.67
C ILE A 590 -1.43 -7.85 -8.57
N GLY A 591 -2.60 -7.64 -9.17
CA GLY A 591 -3.69 -8.63 -9.15
C GLY A 591 -4.38 -8.77 -7.79
N ALA A 592 -4.35 -7.73 -6.95
CA ALA A 592 -5.19 -7.63 -5.76
C ALA A 592 -6.67 -7.44 -6.13
N ALA A 593 -7.56 -7.56 -5.14
CA ALA A 593 -8.98 -7.27 -5.28
C ALA A 593 -9.49 -6.38 -4.15
N ALA A 594 -10.43 -5.50 -4.47
CA ALA A 594 -11.07 -4.59 -3.52
C ALA A 594 -12.58 -4.52 -3.74
N CYS A 595 -13.32 -4.26 -2.66
CA CYS A 595 -14.73 -3.90 -2.72
C CYS A 595 -15.07 -2.86 -1.64
N SER A 596 -16.15 -2.12 -1.86
CA SER A 596 -16.62 -1.05 -0.99
C SER A 596 -17.97 -1.36 -0.34
N PHE A 597 -18.19 -0.76 0.81
CA PHE A 597 -19.41 -0.82 1.61
C PHE A 597 -19.78 0.59 2.07
N TYR A 598 -21.06 0.90 1.99
CA TYR A 598 -21.60 2.15 2.52
C TYR A 598 -22.32 1.89 3.84
N MET A 599 -21.92 2.57 4.92
CA MET A 599 -22.54 2.42 6.25
C MET A 599 -23.51 3.57 6.55
N LEU A 600 -24.77 3.21 6.80
CA LEU A 600 -25.89 4.13 7.11
C LEU A 600 -26.24 4.02 8.60
N PRO A 601 -25.40 4.55 9.50
CA PRO A 601 -25.83 5.72 10.27
C PRO A 601 -24.76 6.81 10.47
N ASP A 602 -23.49 6.56 10.15
CA ASP A 602 -22.35 7.46 10.46
C ASP A 602 -21.73 8.14 9.23
N LYS A 603 -22.30 7.90 8.03
CA LYS A 603 -21.77 8.35 6.73
C LYS A 603 -20.30 7.95 6.52
N THR A 604 -19.85 6.85 7.15
CA THR A 604 -18.50 6.34 6.92
C THR A 604 -18.51 5.33 5.78
N GLY A 605 -17.60 5.51 4.83
CA GLY A 605 -17.34 4.52 3.81
C GLY A 605 -16.38 3.47 4.34
N MET A 606 -16.51 2.22 3.89
CA MET A 606 -15.53 1.18 4.20
C MET A 606 -15.10 0.47 2.92
N MET A 607 -13.81 0.15 2.80
CA MET A 607 -13.27 -0.67 1.72
C MET A 607 -12.52 -1.86 2.30
N LEU A 608 -12.58 -2.95 1.57
CA LEU A 608 -11.76 -4.14 1.79
C LEU A 608 -10.76 -4.25 0.66
N LEU A 609 -9.52 -4.64 0.98
CA LEU A 609 -8.47 -4.93 0.01
C LEU A 609 -7.74 -6.20 0.44
N SER A 610 -7.44 -7.11 -0.50
CA SER A 610 -6.69 -8.33 -0.19
C SER A 610 -5.86 -8.81 -1.37
N GLY A 611 -4.81 -9.57 -1.06
CA GLY A 611 -4.04 -10.33 -2.01
C GLY A 611 -3.13 -9.52 -2.95
N GLY A 612 -2.79 -10.17 -4.06
CA GLY A 612 -1.83 -9.70 -5.07
C GLY A 612 -0.37 -9.95 -4.72
N VAL A 613 0.51 -9.71 -5.69
CA VAL A 613 1.97 -9.89 -5.58
C VAL A 613 2.63 -8.53 -5.35
N GLN A 614 3.50 -8.44 -4.33
CA GLN A 614 4.25 -7.23 -3.98
C GLN A 614 5.69 -7.27 -4.53
N ASN A 615 6.25 -6.10 -4.83
CA ASN A 615 7.64 -5.96 -5.23
C ASN A 615 8.59 -6.00 -4.01
N GLY A 616 9.57 -6.91 -4.06
CA GLY A 616 10.49 -7.22 -2.96
C GLY A 616 11.50 -6.13 -2.58
N ASP A 617 11.61 -5.05 -3.36
CA ASP A 617 12.51 -3.92 -3.08
C ASP A 617 11.91 -2.87 -2.14
N SER A 618 10.62 -2.97 -1.81
CA SER A 618 10.05 -2.21 -0.71
C SER A 618 10.62 -2.77 0.60
N GLY A 619 11.54 -2.05 1.25
CA GLY A 619 12.22 -2.43 2.50
C GLY A 619 11.33 -2.59 3.74
N CYS A 620 10.07 -2.99 3.55
CA CYS A 620 9.02 -3.17 4.55
C CYS A 620 8.35 -4.55 4.47
N ALA A 621 8.97 -5.56 3.83
CA ALA A 621 8.51 -6.94 3.94
C ALA A 621 8.81 -7.51 5.35
N SER A 622 8.21 -6.91 6.39
CA SER A 622 7.97 -7.62 7.63
C SER A 622 6.94 -8.71 7.33
N ASN A 623 7.20 -9.93 7.77
CA ASN A 623 6.32 -11.11 7.68
C ASN A 623 4.95 -10.95 8.40
N ASP A 624 4.51 -9.73 8.69
CA ASP A 624 3.36 -9.34 9.51
C ASP A 624 2.24 -8.62 8.73
N GLU A 625 2.33 -8.47 7.40
CA GLU A 625 1.24 -7.84 6.65
C GLU A 625 -0.01 -8.75 6.58
N ALA A 626 -1.07 -8.30 7.26
CA ALA A 626 -2.33 -9.01 7.33
C ALA A 626 -2.94 -9.25 5.92
N PRO A 627 -3.47 -10.44 5.61
CA PRO A 627 -3.92 -10.82 4.27
C PRO A 627 -5.18 -10.08 3.78
N LEU A 628 -5.87 -9.41 4.70
CA LEU A 628 -7.01 -8.55 4.47
C LEU A 628 -6.71 -7.18 5.09
N HIS A 629 -6.96 -6.12 4.35
CA HIS A 629 -6.92 -4.74 4.80
C HIS A 629 -8.35 -4.21 4.88
N ILE A 630 -8.72 -3.68 6.04
CA ILE A 630 -10.00 -2.99 6.26
C ILE A 630 -9.70 -1.50 6.35
N ILE A 631 -10.27 -0.71 5.44
CA ILE A 631 -10.02 0.73 5.32
C ILE A 631 -11.33 1.46 5.58
N LYS A 632 -11.35 2.34 6.57
CA LYS A 632 -12.48 3.25 6.84
C LYS A 632 -12.21 4.62 6.23
N TRP A 633 -13.21 5.21 5.62
CA TRP A 633 -13.15 6.56 5.07
C TRP A 633 -14.06 7.47 5.89
N LYS A 634 -13.46 8.45 6.57
CA LYS A 634 -14.18 9.47 7.32
C LYS A 634 -14.18 10.77 6.55
N VAL A 635 -15.34 11.39 6.40
CA VAL A 635 -15.46 12.76 5.88
C VAL A 635 -14.98 13.73 6.96
N ASN A 636 -14.04 14.61 6.63
CA ASN A 636 -13.60 15.68 7.54
C ASN A 636 -14.75 16.66 7.85
N SER A 637 -14.60 17.45 8.93
CA SER A 637 -15.60 18.43 9.38
C SER A 637 -15.96 19.51 8.35
N ASN A 638 -15.12 19.69 7.32
CA ASN A 638 -15.34 20.60 6.19
C ASN A 638 -16.07 19.96 5.00
N GLY A 639 -16.42 18.66 5.07
CA GLY A 639 -17.14 17.95 4.00
C GLY A 639 -16.30 17.61 2.75
N ALA A 640 -15.06 18.09 2.65
CA ALA A 640 -14.31 18.11 1.40
C ALA A 640 -13.28 16.97 1.24
N THR A 641 -12.75 16.43 2.33
CA THR A 641 -11.65 15.45 2.26
C THR A 641 -12.00 14.21 3.07
N LEU A 642 -11.90 13.05 2.43
CA LEU A 642 -11.95 11.77 3.12
C LEU A 642 -10.57 11.42 3.68
N ARG A 643 -10.49 11.09 4.97
CA ARG A 643 -9.28 10.50 5.56
C ARG A 643 -9.44 8.98 5.66
N PRO A 644 -8.57 8.19 5.01
CA PRO A 644 -8.57 6.75 5.19
C PRO A 644 -7.93 6.39 6.54
N GLU A 645 -8.52 5.43 7.23
CA GLU A 645 -8.04 4.88 8.49
C GLU A 645 -8.02 3.35 8.39
N ARG A 646 -6.84 2.73 8.54
CA ARG A 646 -6.73 1.26 8.56
C ARG A 646 -7.30 0.73 9.88
N ALA A 647 -8.36 -0.06 9.79
CA ALA A 647 -8.95 -0.70 10.95
C ALA A 647 -8.21 -2.00 11.31
N ARG A 648 -8.13 -2.28 12.60
CA ARG A 648 -7.63 -3.57 13.11
C ARG A 648 -8.74 -4.60 13.11
N TYR A 649 -8.37 -5.86 12.98
CA TYR A 649 -9.31 -6.96 13.17
C TYR A 649 -8.65 -8.17 13.81
N SER A 650 -9.49 -9.00 14.43
CA SER A 650 -9.14 -10.35 14.87
C SER A 650 -9.94 -11.38 14.09
N VAL A 651 -9.34 -12.54 13.82
CA VAL A 651 -10.00 -13.65 13.13
C VAL A 651 -10.71 -14.53 14.16
N THR A 652 -12.00 -14.78 13.97
CA THR A 652 -12.81 -15.64 14.84
C THR A 652 -13.20 -16.94 14.12
N GLY A 653 -13.38 -18.02 14.89
CA GLY A 653 -13.94 -19.28 14.38
C GLY A 653 -12.97 -20.23 13.65
N CYS A 654 -11.70 -19.84 13.42
CA CYS A 654 -10.71 -20.73 12.80
C CYS A 654 -9.91 -21.51 13.85
N LYS A 655 -10.01 -22.85 13.84
CA LYS A 655 -9.12 -23.74 14.61
C LYS A 655 -7.93 -24.14 13.73
N GLY A 656 -6.91 -23.29 13.65
CA GLY A 656 -5.70 -23.51 12.85
C GLY A 656 -5.21 -22.27 12.12
N GLU A 657 -4.08 -22.39 11.41
CA GLU A 657 -3.55 -21.34 10.54
C GLU A 657 -4.44 -21.19 9.29
N LEU A 658 -4.90 -19.96 9.01
CA LEU A 658 -5.80 -19.67 7.89
C LEU A 658 -5.00 -19.59 6.58
N ASP A 659 -5.10 -20.63 5.75
CA ASP A 659 -4.51 -20.65 4.41
C ASP A 659 -5.50 -20.13 3.36
N LEU A 660 -5.27 -18.89 2.90
CA LEU A 660 -6.08 -18.24 1.86
C LEU A 660 -5.66 -18.61 0.42
N GLY A 661 -4.55 -19.33 0.26
CA GLY A 661 -3.90 -19.53 -1.04
C GLY A 661 -3.26 -18.24 -1.57
N SER A 662 -2.96 -18.20 -2.87
CA SER A 662 -2.16 -17.10 -3.45
C SER A 662 -2.91 -15.76 -3.58
N LEU A 663 -4.25 -15.76 -3.57
CA LEU A 663 -5.10 -14.57 -3.76
C LEU A 663 -4.58 -13.59 -4.83
N VAL A 664 -4.16 -14.12 -5.98
CA VAL A 664 -3.75 -13.31 -7.14
C VAL A 664 -4.83 -13.44 -8.20
N HIS A 665 -5.34 -12.32 -8.70
CA HIS A 665 -6.46 -12.26 -9.65
C HIS A 665 -7.74 -12.95 -9.17
N HIS A 666 -7.98 -12.98 -7.85
CA HIS A 666 -9.28 -13.33 -7.30
C HIS A 666 -10.26 -12.16 -7.46
N ASN A 667 -11.55 -12.44 -7.30
CA ASN A 667 -12.59 -11.43 -7.25
C ASN A 667 -13.05 -11.26 -5.79
N MET A 668 -13.32 -10.03 -5.38
CA MET A 668 -13.90 -9.69 -4.09
C MET A 668 -15.28 -9.08 -4.31
N LEU A 669 -16.33 -9.76 -3.86
CA LEU A 669 -17.73 -9.40 -4.12
C LEU A 669 -18.39 -8.89 -2.84
N ASN A 670 -19.18 -7.82 -2.93
CA ASN A 670 -20.03 -7.36 -1.83
C ASN A 670 -21.30 -8.24 -1.77
N LEU A 671 -21.52 -8.92 -0.64
CA LEU A 671 -22.72 -9.70 -0.37
C LEU A 671 -23.68 -8.83 0.47
N GLN A 672 -24.54 -8.06 -0.18
CA GLN A 672 -25.51 -7.21 0.51
C GLN A 672 -26.33 -8.04 1.52
N CYS A 673 -26.42 -7.58 2.77
CA CYS A 673 -27.13 -8.29 3.86
C CYS A 673 -28.14 -7.36 4.54
N SER A 674 -29.25 -7.94 5.02
CA SER A 674 -30.46 -7.24 5.47
C SER A 674 -30.34 -6.34 6.72
N ARG A 675 -29.15 -6.20 7.35
CA ARG A 675 -29.02 -5.50 8.65
C ARG A 675 -27.70 -4.74 8.87
N GLY A 676 -27.07 -4.23 7.82
CA GLY A 676 -25.82 -3.47 7.95
C GLY A 676 -24.62 -4.32 8.41
N SER A 677 -24.73 -5.66 8.32
CA SER A 677 -23.60 -6.56 8.43
C SER A 677 -22.77 -6.50 7.15
N ILE A 678 -21.46 -6.35 7.31
CA ILE A 678 -20.52 -6.33 6.20
C ILE A 678 -20.19 -7.78 5.85
N SER A 679 -20.50 -8.18 4.62
CA SER A 679 -20.15 -9.51 4.13
C SER A 679 -19.58 -9.42 2.72
N ALA A 680 -18.52 -10.18 2.45
CA ALA A 680 -17.89 -10.28 1.15
C ALA A 680 -17.70 -11.74 0.73
N ALA A 681 -17.48 -12.00 -0.56
CA ALA A 681 -17.02 -13.29 -1.06
C ALA A 681 -15.70 -13.14 -1.82
N PHE A 682 -14.74 -14.01 -1.53
CA PHE A 682 -13.48 -14.15 -2.27
C PHE A 682 -13.63 -15.37 -3.18
N VAL A 683 -13.59 -15.17 -4.49
CA VAL A 683 -13.80 -16.26 -5.46
C VAL A 683 -12.78 -16.22 -6.59
N GLY A 684 -12.39 -17.41 -7.05
CA GLY A 684 -11.36 -17.56 -8.08
C GLY A 684 -9.99 -17.06 -7.65
N GLY A 685 -9.10 -16.90 -8.62
CA GLY A 685 -7.72 -16.50 -8.43
C GLY A 685 -6.74 -17.68 -8.45
N GLY A 686 -5.47 -17.33 -8.58
CA GLY A 686 -4.39 -18.29 -8.76
C GLY A 686 -3.27 -17.73 -9.63
N VAL A 687 -2.18 -18.49 -9.71
CA VAL A 687 -1.04 -18.19 -10.58
C VAL A 687 -0.74 -19.39 -11.48
N PRO A 688 -0.51 -19.16 -12.78
CA PRO A 688 -0.02 -20.21 -13.65
C PRO A 688 1.44 -20.51 -13.29
N SER A 689 1.74 -21.68 -12.72
CA SER A 689 3.12 -22.09 -12.50
C SER A 689 3.57 -23.10 -13.55
N PHE A 690 4.62 -22.74 -14.28
CA PHE A 690 5.35 -23.68 -15.15
C PHE A 690 6.13 -24.74 -14.35
N SER A 691 6.51 -24.41 -13.11
CA SER A 691 7.44 -25.23 -12.31
C SER A 691 6.75 -26.11 -11.25
N PHE A 692 5.54 -25.76 -10.82
CA PHE A 692 4.87 -26.37 -9.65
C PHE A 692 3.44 -26.88 -9.90
N GLY A 693 2.96 -26.86 -11.15
CA GLY A 693 1.55 -27.13 -11.46
C GLY A 693 0.64 -25.94 -11.17
N GLN A 694 -0.66 -26.07 -11.46
CA GLN A 694 -1.60 -24.96 -11.25
C GLN A 694 -1.82 -24.71 -9.76
N SER A 695 -1.67 -23.46 -9.33
CA SER A 695 -1.99 -23.02 -7.96
C SER A 695 -3.22 -22.14 -8.00
N PHE A 696 -4.32 -22.61 -7.42
CA PHE A 696 -5.57 -21.87 -7.31
C PHE A 696 -5.72 -21.27 -5.91
N ALA A 697 -6.35 -20.10 -5.83
CA ALA A 697 -6.76 -19.54 -4.55
C ALA A 697 -8.00 -20.28 -4.02
N ARG A 698 -8.12 -20.37 -2.70
CA ARG A 698 -9.31 -20.91 -2.06
C ARG A 698 -10.42 -19.84 -2.05
N SER A 699 -11.66 -20.29 -2.04
CA SER A 699 -12.83 -19.40 -2.04
C SER A 699 -13.43 -19.32 -0.64
N PHE A 700 -13.86 -18.12 -0.24
CA PHE A 700 -14.38 -17.85 1.12
C PHE A 700 -15.53 -16.86 1.10
N ALA A 701 -16.52 -17.07 1.96
CA ALA A 701 -17.42 -16.02 2.42
C ALA A 701 -16.81 -15.39 3.68
N VAL A 702 -16.75 -14.07 3.71
CA VAL A 702 -16.10 -13.29 4.76
C VAL A 702 -17.16 -12.43 5.44
N SER A 703 -17.36 -12.59 6.74
CA SER A 703 -18.27 -11.75 7.52
C SER A 703 -17.49 -10.91 8.51
N ILE A 704 -17.80 -9.60 8.53
CA ILE A 704 -17.10 -8.59 9.31
C ILE A 704 -18.11 -7.93 10.25
N THR A 705 -17.81 -7.96 11.54
CA THR A 705 -18.67 -7.40 12.60
C THR A 705 -17.89 -6.45 13.48
N SER A 706 -18.51 -5.33 13.85
CA SER A 706 -17.91 -4.39 14.82
C SER A 706 -17.93 -5.00 16.21
N ALA A 707 -16.83 -4.91 16.97
CA ALA A 707 -16.75 -5.40 18.35
C ALA A 707 -17.85 -4.81 19.26
N SER A 708 -18.29 -3.57 19.00
CA SER A 708 -19.38 -2.93 19.77
C SER A 708 -20.75 -3.60 19.61
N ALA A 709 -21.00 -4.32 18.51
CA ALA A 709 -22.27 -4.98 18.25
C ALA A 709 -22.42 -6.35 18.96
N ILE A 710 -21.29 -6.97 19.33
CA ILE A 710 -21.26 -8.31 19.94
C ILE A 710 -21.72 -8.25 21.42
N ASN A 711 -21.38 -7.18 22.13
CA ASN A 711 -21.77 -6.99 23.55
C ASN A 711 -23.30 -6.91 23.77
N ASN A 712 -24.09 -6.64 22.73
CA ASN A 712 -25.55 -6.63 22.81
C ASN A 712 -26.19 -7.99 22.48
N ARG A 713 -25.45 -8.98 21.96
CA ARG A 713 -25.99 -10.31 21.59
C ARG A 713 -25.77 -11.40 22.64
N GLU A 714 -24.78 -11.26 23.53
CA GLU A 714 -24.49 -12.28 24.57
C GLU A 714 -25.47 -12.28 25.77
N GLY A 715 -26.51 -11.44 25.78
CA GLY A 715 -27.54 -11.43 26.84
C GLY A 715 -28.57 -12.57 26.79
N LYS A 716 -28.60 -13.38 25.72
CA LYS A 716 -29.55 -14.49 25.59
C LYS A 716 -28.95 -15.65 24.78
N THR A 717 -28.30 -16.61 25.44
CA THR A 717 -28.47 -18.05 25.16
C THR A 717 -27.69 -18.92 26.15
N SER A 718 -28.24 -20.11 26.36
CA SER A 718 -28.03 -21.03 27.48
C SER A 718 -26.63 -21.67 27.55
N LYS A 719 -26.04 -21.67 28.75
CA LYS A 719 -24.82 -22.43 29.09
C LYS A 719 -25.10 -23.93 29.06
N THR A 720 -24.43 -24.65 28.17
CA THR A 720 -24.22 -26.09 28.30
C THR A 720 -22.75 -26.37 28.60
N ASN A 721 -22.51 -26.93 29.78
CA ASN A 721 -21.20 -27.34 30.27
C ASN A 721 -20.74 -28.59 29.52
N THR A 722 -19.49 -28.61 29.03
CA THR A 722 -18.74 -29.86 28.88
C THR A 722 -17.25 -29.61 29.05
N ALA A 723 -16.63 -30.56 29.74
CA ALA A 723 -15.46 -30.38 30.59
C ALA A 723 -14.12 -30.38 29.84
N ARG A 724 -13.18 -29.61 30.38
CA ARG A 724 -11.75 -29.64 30.11
C ARG A 724 -11.15 -30.99 30.53
N GLN A 725 -10.37 -31.62 29.67
CA GLN A 725 -9.26 -32.48 30.06
C GLN A 725 -8.00 -31.99 29.35
N GLY A 726 -7.07 -31.44 30.15
CA GLY A 726 -5.74 -31.08 29.70
C GLY A 726 -4.81 -32.29 29.76
N SER A 727 -3.95 -32.42 28.76
CA SER A 727 -2.72 -33.20 28.87
C SER A 727 -1.54 -32.30 28.53
N GLN A 728 -0.77 -31.96 29.56
CA GLN A 728 0.53 -31.31 29.44
C GLN A 728 1.53 -32.36 28.96
N THR A 729 2.26 -32.07 27.89
CA THR A 729 3.54 -32.73 27.59
C THR A 729 4.61 -31.67 27.41
N THR A 730 5.65 -31.83 28.21
CA THR A 730 6.81 -30.96 28.41
C THR A 730 7.80 -31.09 27.25
N VAL A 731 8.21 -29.96 26.67
CA VAL A 731 9.28 -29.89 25.65
C VAL A 731 10.59 -29.50 26.36
N GLY A 732 11.60 -30.37 26.23
CA GLY A 732 12.98 -30.09 26.65
C GLY A 732 13.80 -29.38 25.56
N PRO A 733 14.88 -28.67 25.91
CA PRO A 733 15.52 -27.69 25.04
C PRO A 733 16.62 -28.31 24.18
N LYS A 734 16.73 -27.95 22.89
CA LYS A 734 17.94 -28.22 22.09
C LYS A 734 18.34 -27.08 21.15
N SER A 735 19.38 -26.38 21.60
CA SER A 735 20.59 -25.91 20.88
C SER A 735 20.49 -25.39 19.44
N LYS A 736 20.81 -24.09 19.30
CA LYS A 736 21.26 -23.44 18.06
C LYS A 736 22.54 -24.10 17.52
N GLN A 737 22.54 -24.48 16.24
CA GLN A 737 23.77 -24.73 15.48
C GLN A 737 23.76 -23.90 14.20
N THR A 738 24.77 -23.05 14.09
CA THR A 738 25.20 -22.30 12.92
C THR A 738 25.87 -23.25 11.92
N GLN A 739 25.38 -23.38 10.69
CA GLN A 739 26.15 -24.00 9.60
C GLN A 739 25.90 -23.29 8.26
N ASN A 740 26.96 -22.66 7.76
CA ASN A 740 27.17 -22.38 6.35
C ASN A 740 27.31 -23.72 5.61
N ASN A 741 26.48 -24.01 4.60
CA ASN A 741 26.72 -25.11 3.66
C ASN A 741 26.42 -24.65 2.22
N ARG A 742 27.38 -24.87 1.32
CA ARG A 742 27.25 -24.67 -0.14
C ARG A 742 26.46 -25.86 -0.70
N ASN A 743 25.34 -25.61 -1.40
CA ASN A 743 24.40 -26.65 -1.86
C ASN A 743 24.76 -27.18 -3.27
N VAL A 744 25.53 -28.27 -3.33
CA VAL A 744 25.87 -28.97 -4.58
C VAL A 744 24.99 -30.22 -4.73
N THR A 745 24.50 -30.50 -5.94
CA THR A 745 23.69 -31.69 -6.27
C THR A 745 24.12 -32.31 -7.60
N ASP A 746 23.96 -33.63 -7.73
CA ASP A 746 24.11 -34.34 -9.00
C ASP A 746 23.03 -33.88 -9.99
N VAL A 747 23.42 -33.67 -11.25
CA VAL A 747 22.54 -33.30 -12.35
C VAL A 747 22.80 -34.12 -13.62
N VAL A 748 21.77 -34.21 -14.45
CA VAL A 748 21.86 -34.70 -15.83
C VAL A 748 21.72 -33.52 -16.79
N TYR A 749 22.69 -33.33 -17.68
CA TYR A 749 22.67 -32.30 -18.70
C TYR A 749 21.85 -32.74 -19.91
N VAL A 750 20.92 -31.89 -20.33
CA VAL A 750 20.05 -32.12 -21.50
C VAL A 750 19.95 -30.85 -22.34
N ALA A 751 19.60 -31.00 -23.62
CA ALA A 751 19.37 -29.83 -24.48
C ALA A 751 18.12 -29.06 -23.99
N PRO A 752 18.08 -27.72 -24.10
CA PRO A 752 16.93 -26.93 -23.64
C PRO A 752 15.58 -27.39 -24.20
N LYS A 753 15.54 -27.80 -25.47
CA LYS A 753 14.33 -28.31 -26.14
C LYS A 753 13.83 -29.65 -25.56
N ASP A 754 14.74 -30.44 -24.99
CA ASP A 754 14.49 -31.80 -24.51
C ASP A 754 14.28 -31.87 -22.99
N ALA A 755 14.54 -30.76 -22.28
CA ALA A 755 14.49 -30.67 -20.82
C ALA A 755 13.13 -31.08 -20.23
N LYS A 756 12.02 -30.70 -20.87
CA LYS A 756 10.68 -31.07 -20.42
C LYS A 756 10.43 -32.58 -20.52
N SER A 757 10.87 -33.19 -21.63
CA SER A 757 10.69 -34.62 -21.88
C SER A 757 11.58 -35.47 -20.98
N ALA A 758 12.84 -35.07 -20.80
CA ALA A 758 13.78 -35.77 -19.92
C ALA A 758 13.36 -35.69 -18.45
N ARG A 759 12.87 -34.53 -17.99
CA ARG A 759 12.34 -34.37 -16.62
C ARG A 759 11.15 -35.29 -16.35
N LEU A 760 10.18 -35.36 -17.27
CA LEU A 760 8.99 -36.19 -17.09
C LEU A 760 9.35 -37.68 -16.98
N GLU A 761 10.33 -38.14 -17.76
CA GLU A 761 10.83 -39.52 -17.66
C GLU A 761 11.60 -39.76 -16.35
N LEU A 762 12.43 -38.80 -15.90
CA LEU A 762 13.12 -38.91 -14.61
C LEU A 762 12.14 -38.93 -13.43
N GLU A 763 11.07 -38.13 -13.47
CA GLU A 763 10.01 -38.13 -12.46
C GLU A 763 9.25 -39.46 -12.46
N LYS A 764 8.92 -39.99 -13.64
CA LYS A 764 8.25 -41.30 -13.80
C LYS A 764 9.09 -42.45 -13.25
N LEU A 765 10.42 -42.39 -13.40
CA LEU A 765 11.36 -43.39 -12.89
C LEU A 765 11.75 -43.15 -11.42
N GLY A 766 11.26 -42.07 -10.78
CA GLY A 766 11.60 -41.73 -9.40
C GLY A 766 13.04 -41.22 -9.20
N TYR A 767 13.71 -40.83 -10.28
CA TYR A 767 15.11 -40.41 -10.28
C TYR A 767 15.32 -38.90 -10.20
N PHE A 768 14.27 -38.09 -10.38
CA PHE A 768 14.33 -36.63 -10.28
C PHE A 768 14.34 -36.16 -8.82
N ASP A 769 15.32 -35.31 -8.45
CA ASP A 769 15.37 -34.73 -7.10
C ASP A 769 14.64 -33.38 -7.04
N SER A 770 13.36 -33.45 -6.66
CA SER A 770 12.48 -32.28 -6.51
C SER A 770 12.87 -31.29 -5.39
N ARG A 771 13.90 -31.60 -4.59
CA ARG A 771 14.41 -30.68 -3.56
C ARG A 771 15.19 -29.51 -4.16
N TYR A 772 15.67 -29.63 -5.39
CA TYR A 772 16.53 -28.63 -6.03
C TYR A 772 15.87 -28.07 -7.31
N LYS A 773 16.22 -26.83 -7.69
CA LYS A 773 15.79 -26.24 -8.96
C LYS A 773 16.67 -26.74 -10.12
N LEU A 774 16.12 -26.69 -11.34
CA LEU A 774 16.90 -26.90 -12.56
C LEU A 774 17.94 -25.79 -12.71
N VAL A 775 19.12 -26.13 -13.21
CA VAL A 775 20.24 -25.19 -13.37
C VAL A 775 20.54 -24.99 -14.86
N LYS A 776 20.73 -23.75 -15.28
CA LYS A 776 21.19 -23.44 -16.64
C LYS A 776 22.72 -23.40 -16.63
N VAL A 777 23.35 -24.16 -17.51
CA VAL A 777 24.81 -24.31 -17.55
C VAL A 777 25.32 -23.93 -18.95
N GLU A 778 26.33 -23.07 -18.99
CA GLU A 778 27.03 -22.72 -20.22
C GLU A 778 28.22 -23.66 -20.38
N VAL A 779 28.28 -24.38 -21.49
CA VAL A 779 29.37 -25.29 -21.83
C VAL A 779 30.06 -24.78 -23.08
N ASP A 780 31.38 -24.65 -23.04
CA ASP A 780 32.17 -24.25 -24.21
C ASP A 780 32.23 -25.41 -25.22
N GLU A 781 31.75 -25.18 -26.44
CA GLU A 781 32.07 -26.02 -27.60
C GLU A 781 33.16 -25.32 -28.43
N ASN A 782 34.14 -26.09 -28.93
CA ASN A 782 35.36 -25.69 -29.65
C ASN A 782 35.40 -24.25 -30.22
N GLU A 783 36.48 -23.51 -29.89
CA GLU A 783 36.79 -22.17 -30.42
C GLU A 783 35.67 -21.12 -30.28
N GLY A 784 35.16 -20.93 -29.06
CA GLY A 784 34.51 -19.67 -28.64
C GLY A 784 33.00 -19.59 -28.77
N ASP A 785 32.32 -20.67 -29.18
CA ASP A 785 30.85 -20.74 -29.19
C ASP A 785 30.32 -21.40 -27.90
N LYS A 786 29.53 -20.65 -27.13
CA LYS A 786 28.93 -21.11 -25.88
C LYS A 786 27.60 -21.81 -26.12
N LYS A 787 27.45 -23.05 -25.67
CA LYS A 787 26.21 -23.81 -25.75
C LYS A 787 25.53 -23.90 -24.39
N ILE A 788 24.24 -23.55 -24.36
CA ILE A 788 23.43 -23.64 -23.14
C ILE A 788 22.85 -25.05 -23.02
N VAL A 789 23.13 -25.71 -21.90
CA VAL A 789 22.47 -26.95 -21.48
C VAL A 789 21.69 -26.73 -20.18
N ILE A 790 20.76 -27.64 -19.89
CA ILE A 790 19.97 -27.62 -18.66
C ILE A 790 20.40 -28.80 -17.80
N GLY A 791 20.86 -28.52 -16.57
CA GLY A 791 21.10 -29.51 -15.53
C GLY A 791 19.81 -29.85 -14.79
N LEU A 792 19.36 -31.10 -14.89
CA LEU A 792 18.21 -31.65 -14.17
C LEU A 792 18.70 -32.35 -12.88
N PRO A 793 18.31 -31.89 -11.68
CA PRO A 793 18.70 -32.53 -10.43
C PRO A 793 18.23 -33.98 -10.35
N ILE A 794 19.13 -34.86 -9.96
CA ILE A 794 18.85 -36.28 -9.82
C ILE A 794 19.16 -36.76 -8.41
N THR A 795 18.48 -37.84 -8.03
CA THR A 795 18.74 -38.51 -6.75
C THR A 795 20.09 -39.23 -6.78
N GLN A 796 20.73 -39.39 -5.61
CA GLN A 796 21.99 -40.14 -5.48
C GLN A 796 21.89 -41.58 -6.03
N HIS A 797 20.70 -42.17 -5.97
CA HIS A 797 20.45 -43.50 -6.54
C HIS A 797 20.64 -43.50 -8.07
N CYS A 798 20.14 -42.47 -8.77
CA CYS A 798 20.36 -42.31 -10.21
C CYS A 798 21.84 -42.06 -10.56
N SER A 799 22.55 -41.26 -9.74
CA SER A 799 23.98 -41.01 -9.91
C SER A 799 24.80 -42.32 -9.82
N SER A 800 24.48 -43.17 -8.84
CA SER A 800 25.15 -44.47 -8.65
C SER A 800 24.94 -45.46 -9.80
N LEU A 801 23.78 -45.42 -10.47
CA LEU A 801 23.48 -46.24 -11.64
C LEU A 801 24.29 -45.83 -12.88
N SER A 802 24.73 -44.57 -12.97
CA SER A 802 25.60 -44.11 -14.07
C SER A 802 27.06 -44.59 -13.91
N LEU A 803 27.50 -44.81 -12.66
CA LEU A 803 28.90 -45.08 -12.29
C LEU A 803 29.24 -46.57 -12.14
N SER A 804 28.27 -47.43 -11.81
CA SER A 804 28.53 -48.83 -11.41
C SER A 804 28.00 -49.91 -12.36
N GLU A 805 26.97 -49.62 -13.18
CA GLU A 805 26.39 -50.58 -14.12
C GLU A 805 26.17 -49.88 -15.46
N GLY A 806 27.00 -50.18 -16.46
CA GLY A 806 26.96 -49.51 -17.75
C GLY A 806 25.56 -49.52 -18.37
N LYS A 807 24.96 -48.34 -18.60
CA LYS A 807 23.80 -48.04 -19.47
C LYS A 807 22.61 -49.05 -19.53
N GLU A 808 22.44 -49.96 -18.57
CA GLU A 808 21.36 -50.97 -18.62
C GLU A 808 20.17 -50.63 -17.69
N GLY A 809 20.32 -49.68 -16.76
CA GLY A 809 19.26 -49.28 -15.81
C GLY A 809 18.38 -48.08 -16.21
N LEU A 810 18.74 -47.33 -17.26
CA LEU A 810 18.00 -46.14 -17.73
C LEU A 810 17.15 -46.49 -18.96
N SER A 811 15.94 -45.93 -19.07
CA SER A 811 15.10 -46.17 -20.25
C SER A 811 15.83 -45.72 -21.53
N GLN A 812 15.72 -46.49 -22.62
CA GLN A 812 16.35 -46.15 -23.92
C GLN A 812 16.01 -44.72 -24.37
N ARG A 813 14.79 -44.27 -24.03
CA ARG A 813 14.32 -42.92 -24.30
C ARG A 813 15.10 -41.88 -23.51
N LEU A 814 15.32 -42.08 -22.21
CA LEU A 814 16.08 -41.14 -21.40
C LEU A 814 17.54 -41.06 -21.88
N GLN A 815 18.15 -42.20 -22.19
CA GLN A 815 19.53 -42.24 -22.71
C GLN A 815 19.72 -41.42 -23.99
N SER A 816 18.70 -41.36 -24.86
CA SER A 816 18.75 -40.56 -26.09
C SER A 816 18.67 -39.05 -25.86
N LEU A 817 18.22 -38.60 -24.68
CA LEU A 817 18.03 -37.19 -24.33
C LEU A 817 19.18 -36.62 -23.49
N VAL A 818 19.99 -37.49 -22.88
CA VAL A 818 21.10 -37.09 -22.01
C VAL A 818 22.33 -36.72 -22.82
N ILE A 819 22.84 -35.51 -22.59
CA ILE A 819 24.10 -35.00 -23.15
C ILE A 819 25.27 -35.38 -22.24
N GLY A 820 25.09 -35.32 -20.92
CA GLY A 820 26.14 -35.63 -19.95
C GLY A 820 25.64 -35.66 -18.51
N TRP A 821 26.54 -35.91 -17.58
CA TRP A 821 26.29 -35.98 -16.13
C TRP A 821 27.31 -35.09 -15.42
N GLY A 822 26.93 -34.48 -14.30
CA GLY A 822 27.83 -33.62 -13.53
C GLY A 822 27.24 -33.22 -12.18
N GLU A 823 27.94 -32.35 -11.48
CA GLU A 823 27.50 -31.76 -10.22
C GLU A 823 27.33 -30.25 -10.40
N GLU A 824 26.19 -29.71 -9.96
CA GLU A 824 25.91 -28.27 -10.07
C GLU A 824 25.47 -27.69 -8.74
N MET A 825 25.76 -26.41 -8.54
CA MET A 825 25.20 -25.67 -7.43
C MET A 825 23.74 -25.32 -7.73
N ALA A 826 22.81 -25.98 -7.05
CA ALA A 826 21.38 -25.79 -7.28
C ALA A 826 20.69 -25.25 -6.01
N PRO A 827 19.93 -24.16 -6.09
CA PRO A 827 19.14 -23.67 -4.97
C PRO A 827 18.01 -24.66 -4.63
N PHE A 828 17.63 -24.71 -3.35
CA PHE A 828 16.48 -25.51 -2.91
C PHE A 828 15.19 -25.03 -3.58
N SER A 829 14.25 -25.95 -3.79
CA SER A 829 12.93 -25.66 -4.32
C SER A 829 12.14 -24.80 -3.32
N SER A 830 11.24 -23.96 -3.84
CA SER A 830 10.48 -23.01 -3.01
C SER A 830 9.67 -23.69 -1.90
N SER A 831 9.24 -24.93 -2.11
CA SER A 831 8.54 -25.76 -1.13
C SER A 831 9.46 -26.28 0.00
N GLN A 832 10.72 -26.59 -0.30
CA GLN A 832 11.72 -26.93 0.72
C GLN A 832 12.19 -25.70 1.49
N MET A 833 12.36 -24.54 0.84
CA MET A 833 12.69 -23.29 1.53
C MET A 833 11.60 -22.87 2.52
N SER A 834 10.31 -23.05 2.17
CA SER A 834 9.18 -22.86 3.09
C SER A 834 9.25 -23.81 4.30
N LYS A 835 9.57 -25.09 4.10
CA LYS A 835 9.71 -26.08 5.19
C LYS A 835 10.92 -25.83 6.09
N MET A 836 12.02 -25.31 5.55
CA MET A 836 13.22 -24.96 6.32
C MET A 836 13.03 -23.68 7.13
N ALA A 837 12.32 -22.68 6.58
CA ALA A 837 11.94 -21.47 7.31
C ALA A 837 11.05 -21.78 8.53
N ASN A 838 10.13 -22.74 8.40
CA ASN A 838 9.25 -23.20 9.49
C ASN A 838 9.94 -24.08 10.55
N LYS A 839 11.19 -24.52 10.32
CA LYS A 839 11.97 -25.32 11.28
C LYS A 839 12.99 -24.50 12.07
N ALA A 840 13.23 -23.24 11.66
CA ALA A 840 14.11 -22.30 12.33
C ALA A 840 13.36 -21.32 13.25
N SER A 841 12.03 -21.46 13.38
CA SER A 841 11.15 -20.77 14.33
C SER A 841 11.11 -21.45 15.69
#